data_AF-A0A0V1NJ38-F1
#
_entry.id   AF-A0A0V1NJ38-F1
#
_cell.length_a   1.000
_cell.length_b   1.000
_cell.length_c   1.000
_cell.angle_alpha   90.00
_cell.angle_beta   90.00
_cell.angle_gamma   90.00
#
_symmetry.space_group_name_H-M   'P 1'
#
loop_
_entity.id
_entity.type
_entity.pdbx_description
1 polymer ?
#
loop_
_entity_poly.entity_id
_entity_poly.type
_entity_poly.pdbx_seq_one_letter_code
_entity_poly.pdbx_strand_id
1 'polypeptide(L)'
;MLSSKDHDLSILFMKIQCFTQIPTMKLTSYELLKEAVIEFCNEKGIWHPDLLKEIPEHWEMRDDMVLFPANAFKAEVFDSLDKEFWIIVAKCLNAKRVARVGRIHSDDFRSPRVTLILGEHSRVLQIENHIKYGYDVRKCMFSKGNVSERMRMASLNCAGEIVADLFAGIGYFTLPLLVHAKASFVLAVELNPDAFYELNENLKINSVSDRCKTLLGDCRLICPSFFANRVILGILPSSMNYWYTACQALQPSGGILHVHGNVTKCANYVEGKCPCLFMGREFNESVTFHRCLQESSILPDCFTKFAYKTASTIEKVLFTVHQAFYTVTVIGITKVKWYGPRIAHLVVDLQCKPIMNSATEKRLSAGQNFFEILHSNLHILQNIWNEMGLSEYERKERLQNTVKQVNDLLSDIIAEEEGFMDLAMKRIEHFKTEINALEEELNLEEENKGDFLGLVVEEHYYRQRLMQLREEEERRKILYNDLTKNLQILYTRLGEDFSSISSNFDLSTEHLDELSAQLERKKELCKIRSAMLKLSMAEIKSMVEEMHYTTKSSFKNSLIMAEDITQNCSLQFLESVQSFHEELKHEYVKFAEQRKLICEEKIAHLNQMWNCCKIASEQRQLFMTSIKDKYSNKALVQYDNEINNLEKFYESRKPVLQIYEEWENLWQMKVNFEKRGLDAVRFFNRGGALLQEEKERKLIEHKLPKIKSKLEQAVCLWNDQHPGELLSYDGMCFLRKINNIEMEYAQQKEKVEKKKARNRCLEEEAKCLSKIVRTSSLRQKSPNCRPLISKMCASLTKSKSAVMQITKQSPNRIFLTFF
;
A
#
# COMPACT_ATOMS: atom_id res chain seq x y z
N MET A 1 -11.26 7.35 -27.98
CA MET A 1 -10.57 8.64 -27.85
C MET A 1 -9.52 8.47 -26.75
N LEU A 2 -8.26 8.82 -27.01
CA LEU A 2 -7.24 8.87 -25.94
C LEU A 2 -7.48 10.11 -25.08
N SER A 3 -7.08 10.08 -23.80
CA SER A 3 -7.22 11.25 -22.93
C SER A 3 -6.13 12.28 -23.24
N SER A 4 -6.35 13.56 -22.91
CA SER A 4 -5.31 14.58 -23.08
C SER A 4 -4.02 14.24 -22.31
N LYS A 5 -4.16 13.59 -21.15
CA LYS A 5 -3.03 13.17 -20.30
C LYS A 5 -2.15 12.09 -20.95
N ASP A 6 -2.71 11.23 -21.80
CA ASP A 6 -1.91 10.28 -22.59
C ASP A 6 -0.99 11.02 -23.57
N HIS A 7 -1.42 12.19 -24.05
CA HIS A 7 -0.63 13.02 -24.96
C HIS A 7 0.53 13.71 -24.23
N ASP A 8 0.28 14.31 -23.05
CA ASP A 8 1.34 14.89 -22.22
C ASP A 8 2.39 13.84 -21.79
N LEU A 9 1.93 12.64 -21.39
CA LEU A 9 2.81 11.50 -21.11
C LEU A 9 3.59 11.00 -22.34
N SER A 10 3.08 11.20 -23.55
CA SER A 10 3.82 10.92 -24.79
C SER A 10 4.82 12.03 -25.12
N ILE A 11 4.53 13.29 -24.78
CA ILE A 11 5.42 14.44 -24.94
C ILE A 11 6.61 14.36 -23.97
N LEU A 12 6.39 13.98 -22.70
CA LEU A 12 7.49 13.77 -21.75
C LEU A 12 8.39 12.61 -22.18
N PHE A 13 7.81 11.49 -22.64
CA PHE A 13 8.59 10.38 -23.17
C PHE A 13 9.34 10.76 -24.48
N MET A 14 8.75 11.63 -25.30
CA MET A 14 9.44 12.23 -26.45
C MET A 14 10.53 13.23 -26.06
N LYS A 15 10.41 14.01 -24.97
CA LYS A 15 11.51 14.84 -24.44
C LYS A 15 12.71 13.97 -24.07
N ILE A 16 12.47 12.94 -23.26
CA ILE A 16 13.48 11.96 -22.82
C ILE A 16 14.14 11.29 -24.05
N GLN A 17 13.36 10.92 -25.08
CA GLN A 17 13.91 10.38 -26.32
C GLN A 17 14.61 11.44 -27.20
N CYS A 18 14.20 12.70 -27.19
CA CYS A 18 14.88 13.79 -27.92
C CYS A 18 16.26 14.12 -27.33
N PHE A 19 16.47 13.95 -26.03
CA PHE A 19 17.83 14.00 -25.44
C PHE A 19 18.76 12.90 -26.00
N THR A 20 18.23 11.83 -26.58
CA THR A 20 19.03 10.76 -27.24
C THR A 20 19.40 11.06 -28.71
N GLN A 21 19.21 12.29 -29.21
CA GLN A 21 19.64 12.68 -30.58
C GLN A 21 21.17 12.88 -30.75
N ILE A 22 21.98 12.17 -29.97
CA ILE A 22 23.40 11.92 -30.28
C ILE A 22 23.47 10.54 -30.97
N PRO A 23 23.78 10.44 -32.28
CA PRO A 23 23.51 9.23 -33.09
C PRO A 23 24.28 7.92 -32.76
N THR A 24 24.96 7.81 -31.62
CA THR A 24 25.96 6.77 -31.36
C THR A 24 25.84 6.03 -30.02
N MET A 25 24.95 6.40 -29.10
CA MET A 25 24.75 5.67 -27.84
C MET A 25 23.28 5.35 -27.56
N LYS A 26 22.96 4.05 -27.50
CA LYS A 26 21.73 3.56 -26.86
C LYS A 26 21.95 3.52 -25.36
N LEU A 27 21.26 4.37 -24.62
CA LEU A 27 21.22 4.30 -23.16
C LEU A 27 20.66 2.94 -22.70
N THR A 28 21.22 2.40 -21.62
CA THR A 28 20.70 1.21 -20.94
C THR A 28 19.39 1.54 -20.22
N SER A 29 18.59 0.51 -19.88
CA SER A 29 17.37 0.69 -19.10
C SER A 29 17.60 1.32 -17.72
N TYR A 30 18.80 1.16 -17.13
CA TYR A 30 19.17 1.81 -15.87
C TYR A 30 19.43 3.30 -16.08
N GLU A 31 20.19 3.68 -17.12
CA GLU A 31 20.41 5.10 -17.46
C GLU A 31 19.09 5.80 -17.84
N LEU A 32 18.24 5.15 -18.63
CA LEU A 32 16.90 5.66 -18.95
C LEU A 32 16.00 5.82 -17.71
N LEU A 33 16.03 4.86 -16.77
CA LEU A 33 15.31 4.97 -15.51
C LEU A 33 15.85 6.13 -14.67
N LYS A 34 17.18 6.22 -14.54
CA LYS A 34 17.88 7.24 -13.75
C LYS A 34 17.55 8.65 -14.25
N GLU A 35 17.78 8.93 -15.54
CA GLU A 35 17.55 10.26 -16.09
C GLU A 35 16.05 10.65 -16.04
N ALA A 36 15.12 9.71 -16.29
CA ALA A 36 13.69 9.99 -16.18
C ALA A 36 13.23 10.27 -14.73
N VAL A 37 13.80 9.60 -13.73
CA VAL A 37 13.55 9.89 -12.30
C VAL A 37 14.14 11.25 -11.92
N ILE A 38 15.33 11.58 -12.42
CA ILE A 38 15.96 12.90 -12.21
C ILE A 38 15.09 14.00 -12.82
N GLU A 39 14.71 13.91 -14.10
CA GLU A 39 13.91 14.92 -14.79
C GLU A 39 12.56 15.15 -14.07
N PHE A 40 11.82 14.08 -13.77
CA PHE A 40 10.52 14.17 -13.08
C PHE A 40 10.63 14.78 -11.68
N CYS A 41 11.63 14.39 -10.88
CA CYS A 41 11.83 14.97 -9.55
C CYS A 41 12.31 16.43 -9.61
N ASN A 42 12.99 16.85 -10.68
CA ASN A 42 13.32 18.26 -10.89
C ASN A 42 12.08 19.08 -11.33
N GLU A 43 11.26 18.58 -12.27
CA GLU A 43 10.00 19.24 -12.67
C GLU A 43 9.03 19.42 -11.48
N LYS A 44 9.03 18.49 -10.51
CA LYS A 44 8.23 18.57 -9.28
C LYS A 44 8.90 19.35 -8.13
N GLY A 45 10.15 19.79 -8.28
CA GLY A 45 10.87 20.60 -7.27
C GLY A 45 11.34 19.83 -6.02
N ILE A 46 11.49 18.50 -6.12
CA ILE A 46 11.75 17.57 -5.01
C ILE A 46 13.08 16.81 -5.13
N TRP A 47 13.86 17.06 -6.19
CA TRP A 47 15.12 16.36 -6.45
C TRP A 47 16.18 16.67 -5.39
N HIS A 48 16.79 15.61 -4.84
CA HIS A 48 17.96 15.69 -3.96
C HIS A 48 18.99 14.62 -4.35
N PRO A 49 20.30 14.91 -4.38
CA PRO A 49 21.32 13.96 -4.86
C PRO A 49 21.35 12.60 -4.14
N ASP A 50 20.94 12.54 -2.87
CA ASP A 50 20.86 11.27 -2.13
C ASP A 50 19.81 10.31 -2.68
N LEU A 51 18.74 10.79 -3.33
CA LEU A 51 17.70 9.93 -3.93
C LEU A 51 18.27 9.03 -5.03
N LEU A 52 19.40 9.41 -5.65
CA LEU A 52 20.12 8.59 -6.61
C LEU A 52 20.53 7.22 -6.02
N LYS A 53 20.81 7.15 -4.72
CA LYS A 53 21.20 5.92 -4.01
C LYS A 53 20.06 4.91 -3.86
N GLU A 54 18.82 5.33 -4.12
CA GLU A 54 17.63 4.49 -4.04
C GLU A 54 17.10 4.03 -5.40
N ILE A 55 17.66 4.54 -6.50
CA ILE A 55 17.35 4.05 -7.84
C ILE A 55 18.05 2.68 -8.02
N PRO A 56 17.32 1.59 -8.25
CA PRO A 56 17.91 0.26 -8.27
C PRO A 56 18.64 -0.02 -9.59
N GLU A 57 19.92 -0.36 -9.51
CA GLU A 57 20.71 -0.80 -10.67
C GLU A 57 20.28 -2.19 -11.18
N HIS A 58 19.60 -2.97 -10.34
CA HIS A 58 19.18 -4.36 -10.60
C HIS A 58 17.73 -4.61 -10.17
N TRP A 59 16.98 -5.34 -10.98
CA TRP A 59 15.58 -5.74 -10.75
C TRP A 59 15.30 -7.11 -11.38
N GLU A 60 14.20 -7.75 -11.01
CA GLU A 60 13.68 -8.91 -11.75
C GLU A 60 12.50 -8.51 -12.65
N MET A 61 12.47 -9.01 -13.89
CA MET A 61 11.30 -8.92 -14.77
C MET A 61 10.53 -10.23 -14.69
N ARG A 62 9.21 -10.15 -14.47
CA ARG A 62 8.27 -11.27 -14.37
C ARG A 62 7.04 -10.92 -15.19
N ASP A 63 6.82 -11.59 -16.32
CA ASP A 63 5.75 -11.20 -17.25
C ASP A 63 5.93 -9.70 -17.64
N ASP A 64 4.86 -8.90 -17.69
CA ASP A 64 4.95 -7.43 -17.83
C ASP A 64 5.14 -6.65 -16.50
N MET A 65 5.57 -7.31 -15.42
CA MET A 65 5.86 -6.69 -14.13
C MET A 65 7.36 -6.57 -13.86
N VAL A 66 7.80 -5.41 -13.36
CA VAL A 66 9.11 -5.25 -12.70
C VAL A 66 8.98 -5.46 -11.19
N LEU A 67 9.89 -6.27 -10.63
CA LEU A 67 10.08 -6.50 -9.21
C LEU A 67 11.38 -5.83 -8.73
N PHE A 68 11.23 -4.74 -7.98
CA PHE A 68 12.34 -4.02 -7.35
C PHE A 68 12.75 -4.62 -5.99
N PRO A 69 14.03 -4.50 -5.59
CA PRO A 69 14.50 -4.95 -4.29
C PRO A 69 14.01 -4.08 -3.13
N ALA A 70 14.08 -4.62 -1.90
CA ALA A 70 13.51 -4.03 -0.67
C ALA A 70 14.02 -2.62 -0.30
N ASN A 71 15.15 -2.20 -0.87
CA ASN A 71 15.81 -0.92 -0.65
C ASN A 71 15.55 0.13 -1.75
N ALA A 72 14.83 -0.22 -2.81
CA ALA A 72 14.54 0.71 -3.90
C ALA A 72 13.43 1.72 -3.52
N PHE A 73 13.59 2.97 -3.97
CA PHE A 73 12.60 4.06 -3.85
C PHE A 73 11.97 4.19 -2.46
N LYS A 74 12.80 4.25 -1.43
CA LYS A 74 12.44 4.02 -0.02
C LYS A 74 12.20 5.29 0.80
N ALA A 75 12.65 6.44 0.31
CA ALA A 75 12.37 7.74 0.88
C ALA A 75 10.89 8.09 0.72
N GLU A 76 10.32 8.73 1.75
CA GLU A 76 8.89 9.08 1.84
C GLU A 76 8.41 9.95 0.67
N VAL A 77 9.34 10.66 0.01
CA VAL A 77 9.07 11.42 -1.22
C VAL A 77 8.56 10.54 -2.37
N PHE A 78 9.00 9.28 -2.49
CA PHE A 78 8.53 8.37 -3.55
C PHE A 78 7.16 7.76 -3.23
N ASP A 79 6.84 7.57 -1.94
CA ASP A 79 5.54 7.08 -1.50
C ASP A 79 4.45 8.18 -1.62
N SER A 80 4.82 9.47 -1.75
CA SER A 80 3.91 10.59 -2.03
C SER A 80 3.73 10.95 -3.51
N LEU A 81 4.41 10.26 -4.43
CA LEU A 81 4.30 10.54 -5.87
C LEU A 81 3.07 9.90 -6.53
N ASP A 82 2.45 10.68 -7.42
CA ASP A 82 1.34 10.25 -8.28
C ASP A 82 1.67 9.01 -9.12
N LYS A 83 0.63 8.25 -9.51
CA LYS A 83 0.72 7.11 -10.43
C LYS A 83 1.46 7.41 -11.74
N GLU A 84 1.48 8.68 -12.16
CA GLU A 84 2.21 9.18 -13.33
C GLU A 84 3.71 8.86 -13.27
N PHE A 85 4.36 9.08 -12.12
CA PHE A 85 5.76 8.73 -11.88
C PHE A 85 6.01 7.24 -12.13
N TRP A 86 5.18 6.39 -11.53
CA TRP A 86 5.31 4.95 -11.63
C TRP A 86 5.03 4.41 -13.04
N ILE A 87 4.18 5.08 -13.82
CA ILE A 87 3.97 4.80 -15.25
C ILE A 87 5.24 5.11 -16.06
N ILE A 88 5.96 6.20 -15.75
CA ILE A 88 7.24 6.54 -16.40
C ILE A 88 8.31 5.50 -16.04
N VAL A 89 8.45 5.17 -14.74
CA VAL A 89 9.35 4.11 -14.23
C VAL A 89 9.08 2.77 -14.92
N ALA A 90 7.80 2.37 -15.08
CA ALA A 90 7.43 1.15 -15.78
C ALA A 90 7.85 1.19 -17.27
N LYS A 91 7.56 2.29 -17.99
CA LYS A 91 7.93 2.46 -19.40
C LYS A 91 9.44 2.40 -19.62
N CYS A 92 10.26 3.02 -18.76
CA CYS A 92 11.73 2.97 -18.85
C CYS A 92 12.29 1.54 -18.78
N LEU A 93 11.60 0.64 -18.09
CA LEU A 93 11.98 -0.76 -17.92
C LEU A 93 11.19 -1.73 -18.81
N ASN A 94 10.43 -1.21 -19.78
CA ASN A 94 9.53 -1.96 -20.66
C ASN A 94 8.53 -2.87 -19.90
N ALA A 95 8.06 -2.39 -18.76
CA ALA A 95 7.03 -3.00 -17.92
C ALA A 95 5.69 -2.23 -18.03
N LYS A 96 4.60 -2.87 -17.59
CA LYS A 96 3.30 -2.21 -17.33
C LYS A 96 2.96 -2.16 -15.84
N ARG A 97 3.54 -3.07 -15.05
CA ARG A 97 3.30 -3.21 -13.61
C ARG A 97 4.60 -3.04 -12.83
N VAL A 98 4.52 -2.49 -11.63
CA VAL A 98 5.66 -2.23 -10.73
C VAL A 98 5.31 -2.78 -9.35
N ALA A 99 6.21 -3.56 -8.76
CA ALA A 99 6.11 -3.98 -7.38
C ALA A 99 7.49 -4.02 -6.68
N ARG A 100 7.49 -3.98 -5.35
CA ARG A 100 8.69 -3.98 -4.50
C ARG A 100 8.68 -5.20 -3.58
N VAL A 101 9.77 -5.97 -3.60
CA VAL A 101 9.94 -7.23 -2.86
C VAL A 101 10.63 -6.95 -1.53
N GLY A 102 9.94 -7.20 -0.42
CA GLY A 102 10.47 -7.16 0.93
C GLY A 102 11.17 -8.46 1.35
N ARG A 103 11.50 -8.58 2.64
CA ARG A 103 11.97 -9.85 3.20
C ARG A 103 10.82 -10.86 3.26
N ILE A 104 11.06 -12.09 2.81
CA ILE A 104 10.15 -13.22 2.96
C ILE A 104 9.95 -13.51 4.45
N HIS A 105 8.75 -13.93 4.86
CA HIS A 105 8.48 -14.35 6.24
C HIS A 105 9.23 -15.65 6.60
N SER A 106 9.41 -15.87 7.91
CA SER A 106 9.96 -17.11 8.48
C SER A 106 8.86 -17.99 9.07
N ASP A 107 7.71 -18.01 8.39
CA ASP A 107 6.59 -18.92 8.55
C ASP A 107 6.80 -20.20 7.71
N ASP A 108 6.01 -21.23 7.96
CA ASP A 108 6.14 -22.52 7.28
C ASP A 108 5.85 -22.43 5.77
N PHE A 109 4.90 -21.58 5.38
CA PHE A 109 4.58 -21.30 3.97
C PHE A 109 5.61 -20.42 3.25
N ARG A 110 6.50 -19.74 4.00
CA ARG A 110 7.45 -18.74 3.50
C ARG A 110 6.79 -17.63 2.70
N SER A 111 5.81 -16.99 3.31
CA SER A 111 4.95 -15.98 2.69
C SER A 111 5.78 -14.83 2.09
N PRO A 112 5.67 -14.55 0.77
CA PRO A 112 6.34 -13.41 0.15
C PRO A 112 5.78 -12.08 0.67
N ARG A 113 6.67 -11.12 0.96
CA ARG A 113 6.25 -9.72 1.12
C ARG A 113 6.45 -9.00 -0.21
N VAL A 114 5.39 -8.80 -0.98
CA VAL A 114 5.44 -7.98 -2.21
C VAL A 114 4.38 -6.88 -2.15
N THR A 115 4.84 -5.63 -2.26
CA THR A 115 3.99 -4.44 -2.36
C THR A 115 3.79 -4.12 -3.83
N LEU A 116 2.56 -4.24 -4.34
CA LEU A 116 2.19 -3.78 -5.67
C LEU A 116 2.10 -2.24 -5.65
N ILE A 117 2.85 -1.58 -6.53
CA ILE A 117 2.96 -0.11 -6.61
C ILE A 117 2.19 0.41 -7.83
N LEU A 118 2.30 -0.28 -8.97
CA LEU A 118 1.52 -0.02 -10.18
C LEU A 118 0.98 -1.33 -10.76
N GLY A 119 -0.30 -1.34 -11.09
CA GLY A 119 -1.00 -2.49 -11.67
C GLY A 119 -2.27 -2.85 -10.90
N GLU A 120 -3.14 -3.63 -11.53
CA GLU A 120 -4.44 -4.04 -10.96
C GLU A 120 -4.37 -5.40 -10.25
N HIS A 121 -3.45 -6.28 -10.66
CA HIS A 121 -3.29 -7.64 -10.11
C HIS A 121 -1.82 -8.06 -10.02
N SER A 122 -1.55 -9.02 -9.13
CA SER A 122 -0.21 -9.51 -8.79
C SER A 122 0.11 -10.91 -9.36
N ARG A 123 -0.85 -11.58 -9.99
CA ARG A 123 -0.60 -12.80 -10.79
C ARG A 123 0.25 -12.50 -12.02
N VAL A 124 1.31 -13.29 -12.25
CA VAL A 124 2.25 -13.19 -13.37
C VAL A 124 2.41 -14.56 -14.05
N LEU A 125 2.78 -14.57 -15.34
CA LEU A 125 3.18 -15.78 -16.06
C LEU A 125 4.70 -15.80 -16.31
N GLN A 126 5.44 -16.58 -15.52
CA GLN A 126 6.85 -16.87 -15.81
C GLN A 126 6.95 -18.01 -16.83
N ILE A 127 7.81 -17.87 -17.85
CA ILE A 127 8.21 -18.98 -18.71
C ILE A 127 9.68 -19.29 -18.43
N GLU A 128 10.01 -20.57 -18.23
CA GLU A 128 11.37 -21.05 -18.01
C GLU A 128 11.51 -22.45 -18.64
N ASN A 129 12.50 -22.64 -19.52
CA ASN A 129 12.70 -23.88 -20.30
C ASN A 129 11.40 -24.40 -20.95
N HIS A 130 10.67 -23.52 -21.65
CA HIS A 130 9.36 -23.76 -22.26
C HIS A 130 8.21 -24.16 -21.31
N ILE A 131 8.47 -24.35 -20.01
CA ILE A 131 7.45 -24.57 -18.98
C ILE A 131 6.89 -23.22 -18.54
N LYS A 132 5.57 -23.16 -18.40
CA LYS A 132 4.82 -22.01 -17.90
C LYS A 132 4.54 -22.15 -16.41
N TYR A 133 4.75 -21.09 -15.65
CA TYR A 133 4.46 -20.99 -14.22
C TYR A 133 3.65 -19.71 -13.98
N GLY A 134 2.33 -19.84 -13.94
CA GLY A 134 1.43 -18.85 -13.36
C GLY A 134 1.54 -18.87 -11.85
N TYR A 135 1.62 -17.69 -11.22
CA TYR A 135 1.52 -17.53 -9.76
C TYR A 135 1.25 -16.08 -9.36
N ASP A 136 0.64 -15.86 -8.19
CA ASP A 136 0.61 -14.56 -7.52
C ASP A 136 1.93 -14.30 -6.76
N VAL A 137 2.66 -13.25 -7.16
CA VAL A 137 3.96 -12.87 -6.55
C VAL A 137 3.87 -12.49 -5.08
N ARG A 138 2.68 -12.15 -4.57
CA ARG A 138 2.42 -11.81 -3.16
C ARG A 138 2.18 -13.04 -2.30
N LYS A 139 1.93 -14.21 -2.91
CA LYS A 139 1.52 -15.44 -2.21
C LYS A 139 2.50 -16.60 -2.41
N CYS A 140 3.07 -16.71 -3.60
CA CYS A 140 3.96 -17.80 -3.97
C CYS A 140 5.37 -17.26 -4.29
N MET A 141 6.40 -17.93 -3.76
CA MET A 141 7.79 -17.62 -4.07
C MET A 141 8.18 -18.19 -5.46
N PHE A 142 9.08 -17.54 -6.19
CA PHE A 142 9.77 -18.19 -7.32
C PHE A 142 11.24 -17.78 -7.38
N SER A 143 12.14 -18.60 -6.83
CA SER A 143 13.57 -18.25 -6.80
C SER A 143 14.22 -18.40 -8.18
N LYS A 144 14.70 -17.27 -8.74
CA LYS A 144 15.57 -17.22 -9.92
C LYS A 144 16.93 -17.90 -9.66
N GLY A 145 17.38 -17.94 -8.39
CA GLY A 145 18.60 -18.65 -7.99
C GLY A 145 18.54 -20.18 -8.12
N ASN A 146 17.37 -20.77 -8.40
CA ASN A 146 17.19 -22.23 -8.53
C ASN A 146 17.05 -22.70 -9.99
N VAL A 147 17.24 -21.83 -11.00
CA VAL A 147 17.14 -22.18 -12.43
C VAL A 147 18.03 -23.38 -12.78
N SER A 148 19.27 -23.39 -12.28
CA SER A 148 20.23 -24.49 -12.49
C SER A 148 19.69 -25.85 -12.05
N GLU A 149 18.99 -25.90 -10.91
CA GLU A 149 18.43 -27.14 -10.37
C GLU A 149 17.14 -27.55 -11.08
N ARG A 150 16.31 -26.60 -11.52
CA ARG A 150 15.13 -26.91 -12.36
C ARG A 150 15.55 -27.43 -13.75
N MET A 151 16.62 -26.88 -14.33
CA MET A 151 17.25 -27.42 -15.53
C MET A 151 17.83 -28.82 -15.28
N ARG A 152 18.45 -29.08 -14.12
CA ARG A 152 18.94 -30.41 -13.75
C ARG A 152 17.81 -31.43 -13.63
N MET A 153 16.72 -31.09 -12.94
CA MET A 153 15.53 -31.94 -12.86
C MET A 153 14.89 -32.20 -14.24
N ALA A 154 14.88 -31.21 -15.13
CA ALA A 154 14.43 -31.38 -16.52
C ALA A 154 15.33 -32.32 -17.35
N SER A 155 16.61 -32.45 -16.98
CA SER A 155 17.60 -33.30 -17.66
C SER A 155 17.71 -34.74 -17.13
N LEU A 156 16.95 -35.09 -16.09
CA LEU A 156 16.87 -36.47 -15.62
C LEU A 156 16.16 -37.36 -16.66
N ASN A 157 16.41 -38.67 -16.61
CA ASN A 157 15.55 -39.65 -17.25
C ASN A 157 14.66 -40.30 -16.20
N CYS A 158 13.37 -40.03 -16.27
CA CYS A 158 12.33 -40.58 -15.41
C CYS A 158 11.29 -41.39 -16.20
N ALA A 159 11.57 -41.76 -17.45
CA ALA A 159 10.67 -42.56 -18.27
C ALA A 159 10.37 -43.91 -17.60
N GLY A 160 9.10 -44.18 -17.32
CA GLY A 160 8.65 -45.37 -16.57
C GLY A 160 8.44 -45.12 -15.07
N GLU A 161 9.02 -44.07 -14.48
CA GLU A 161 9.02 -43.84 -13.04
C GLU A 161 7.75 -43.17 -12.51
N ILE A 162 7.34 -43.59 -11.31
CA ILE A 162 6.43 -42.84 -10.42
C ILE A 162 7.28 -42.01 -9.47
N VAL A 163 7.06 -40.70 -9.41
CA VAL A 163 7.81 -39.77 -8.56
C VAL A 163 6.92 -39.15 -7.48
N ALA A 164 7.45 -38.96 -6.28
CA ALA A 164 6.84 -38.15 -5.23
C ALA A 164 7.59 -36.81 -5.09
N ASP A 165 6.92 -35.69 -5.28
CA ASP A 165 7.46 -34.35 -5.01
C ASP A 165 6.82 -33.85 -3.71
N LEU A 166 7.55 -33.92 -2.58
CA LEU A 166 6.98 -33.68 -1.25
C LEU A 166 6.87 -32.18 -0.89
N PHE A 167 7.39 -31.30 -1.75
CA PHE A 167 7.42 -29.84 -1.58
C PHE A 167 7.25 -29.15 -2.94
N ALA A 168 6.17 -29.49 -3.63
CA ALA A 168 6.00 -29.16 -5.05
C ALA A 168 5.93 -27.65 -5.33
N GLY A 169 5.47 -26.84 -4.37
CA GLY A 169 5.12 -25.44 -4.55
C GLY A 169 4.13 -25.28 -5.71
N ILE A 170 4.38 -24.29 -6.57
CA ILE A 170 3.63 -24.11 -7.83
C ILE A 170 4.03 -25.10 -8.95
N GLY A 171 4.78 -26.15 -8.61
CA GLY A 171 5.30 -27.18 -9.50
C GLY A 171 6.78 -27.07 -9.84
N TYR A 172 7.63 -26.57 -8.93
CA TYR A 172 9.03 -26.20 -9.21
C TYR A 172 9.86 -27.34 -9.83
N PHE A 173 9.66 -28.58 -9.37
CA PHE A 173 10.35 -29.77 -9.86
C PHE A 173 9.39 -30.76 -10.54
N THR A 174 8.17 -30.92 -9.99
CA THR A 174 7.03 -31.60 -10.63
C THR A 174 6.88 -31.29 -12.13
N LEU A 175 6.88 -30.02 -12.55
CA LEU A 175 6.68 -29.66 -13.96
C LEU A 175 7.90 -30.02 -14.84
N PRO A 176 9.16 -29.71 -14.47
CA PRO A 176 10.34 -30.26 -15.13
C PRO A 176 10.33 -31.79 -15.32
N LEU A 177 9.91 -32.52 -14.29
CA LEU A 177 9.85 -33.98 -14.30
C LEU A 177 8.78 -34.52 -15.28
N LEU A 178 7.59 -33.90 -15.29
CA LEU A 178 6.48 -34.28 -16.16
C LEU A 178 6.71 -33.90 -17.64
N VAL A 179 7.24 -32.69 -17.88
CA VAL A 179 7.36 -32.12 -19.23
C VAL A 179 8.62 -32.62 -19.94
N HIS A 180 9.77 -32.61 -19.26
CA HIS A 180 11.07 -32.90 -19.89
C HIS A 180 11.63 -34.27 -19.51
N ALA A 181 11.72 -34.61 -18.22
CA ALA A 181 12.28 -35.89 -17.77
C ALA A 181 11.39 -37.11 -18.07
N LYS A 182 10.15 -36.88 -18.54
CA LYS A 182 9.15 -37.89 -18.92
C LYS A 182 8.75 -38.84 -17.79
N ALA A 183 8.67 -38.34 -16.55
CA ALA A 183 8.03 -39.08 -15.45
C ALA A 183 6.66 -39.62 -15.88
N SER A 184 6.41 -40.91 -15.65
CA SER A 184 5.13 -41.54 -16.00
C SER A 184 3.99 -40.99 -15.17
N PHE A 185 4.26 -40.78 -13.88
CA PHE A 185 3.31 -40.16 -12.94
C PHE A 185 4.05 -39.38 -11.86
N VAL A 186 3.46 -38.29 -11.37
CA VAL A 186 3.95 -37.54 -10.21
C VAL A 186 2.84 -37.36 -9.17
N LEU A 187 3.09 -37.80 -7.93
CA LEU A 187 2.31 -37.35 -6.77
C LEU A 187 3.00 -36.09 -6.23
N ALA A 188 2.31 -34.95 -6.30
CA ALA A 188 2.82 -33.66 -5.87
C ALA A 188 2.11 -33.22 -4.58
N VAL A 189 2.85 -33.12 -3.47
CA VAL A 189 2.32 -32.65 -2.19
C VAL A 189 2.75 -31.20 -1.98
N GLU A 190 1.82 -30.36 -1.55
CA GLU A 190 2.08 -28.97 -1.21
C GLU A 190 1.27 -28.55 0.02
N LEU A 191 1.89 -27.77 0.91
CA LEU A 191 1.31 -27.33 2.17
C LEU A 191 0.59 -25.99 2.05
N ASN A 192 1.11 -25.07 1.23
CA ASN A 192 0.53 -23.74 1.01
C ASN A 192 -0.67 -23.83 0.03
N PRO A 193 -1.91 -23.47 0.44
CA PRO A 193 -3.10 -23.65 -0.39
C PRO A 193 -3.12 -22.79 -1.67
N ASP A 194 -2.50 -21.60 -1.64
CA ASP A 194 -2.36 -20.76 -2.83
C ASP A 194 -1.32 -21.34 -3.81
N ALA A 195 -0.24 -21.93 -3.30
CA ALA A 195 0.73 -22.63 -4.13
C ALA A 195 0.14 -23.91 -4.75
N PHE A 196 -0.66 -24.66 -3.99
CA PHE A 196 -1.42 -25.81 -4.47
C PHE A 196 -2.44 -25.44 -5.56
N TYR A 197 -3.14 -24.31 -5.43
CA TYR A 197 -4.04 -23.82 -6.46
C TYR A 197 -3.29 -23.49 -7.76
N GLU A 198 -2.20 -22.72 -7.67
CA GLU A 198 -1.39 -22.34 -8.82
C GLU A 198 -0.66 -23.55 -9.45
N LEU A 199 -0.26 -24.56 -8.67
CA LEU A 199 0.21 -25.85 -9.17
C LEU A 199 -0.84 -26.55 -10.05
N ASN A 200 -2.09 -26.62 -9.59
CA ASN A 200 -3.17 -27.25 -10.35
C ASN A 200 -3.46 -26.51 -11.67
N GLU A 201 -3.37 -25.18 -11.69
CA GLU A 201 -3.44 -24.38 -12.92
C GLU A 201 -2.21 -24.60 -13.81
N ASN A 202 -1.01 -24.70 -13.22
CA ASN A 202 0.24 -24.90 -13.96
C ASN A 202 0.30 -26.28 -14.64
N LEU A 203 -0.23 -27.33 -14.01
CA LEU A 203 -0.38 -28.64 -14.64
C LEU A 203 -1.28 -28.57 -15.90
N LYS A 204 -2.34 -27.74 -15.88
CA LYS A 204 -3.26 -27.57 -17.01
C LYS A 204 -2.62 -26.80 -18.17
N ILE A 205 -2.01 -25.65 -17.92
CA ILE A 205 -1.44 -24.78 -18.99
C ILE A 205 -0.19 -25.37 -19.67
N ASN A 206 0.42 -26.40 -19.05
CA ASN A 206 1.50 -27.19 -19.63
C ASN A 206 1.02 -28.56 -20.19
N SER A 207 -0.29 -28.86 -20.12
CA SER A 207 -0.89 -30.10 -20.62
C SER A 207 -0.31 -31.38 -20.00
N VAL A 208 -0.22 -31.44 -18.67
CA VAL A 208 0.31 -32.60 -17.92
C VAL A 208 -0.51 -33.00 -16.68
N SER A 209 -1.72 -32.45 -16.49
CA SER A 209 -2.62 -32.79 -15.38
C SER A 209 -3.05 -34.26 -15.34
N ASP A 210 -3.05 -34.94 -16.48
CA ASP A 210 -3.38 -36.36 -16.62
C ASP A 210 -2.37 -37.29 -15.92
N ARG A 211 -1.11 -36.86 -15.83
CA ARG A 211 0.00 -37.60 -15.20
C ARG A 211 0.37 -37.10 -13.80
N CYS A 212 -0.47 -36.29 -13.17
CA CYS A 212 -0.18 -35.76 -11.84
C CYS A 212 -1.40 -35.75 -10.93
N LYS A 213 -1.23 -36.25 -9.70
CA LYS A 213 -2.18 -36.05 -8.60
C LYS A 213 -1.57 -35.10 -7.59
N THR A 214 -2.28 -34.02 -7.29
CA THR A 214 -1.91 -33.05 -6.26
C THR A 214 -2.56 -33.42 -4.92
N LEU A 215 -1.85 -33.20 -3.82
CA LEU A 215 -2.37 -33.31 -2.45
C LEU A 215 -2.07 -32.01 -1.70
N LEU A 216 -3.06 -31.51 -0.94
CA LEU A 216 -2.94 -30.33 -0.10
C LEU A 216 -2.78 -30.75 1.37
N GLY A 217 -1.71 -30.30 2.03
CA GLY A 217 -1.44 -30.54 3.44
C GLY A 217 -0.01 -31.06 3.71
N ASP A 218 0.24 -31.52 4.93
CA ASP A 218 1.56 -32.03 5.32
C ASP A 218 1.83 -33.42 4.74
N CYS A 219 2.90 -33.55 3.96
CA CYS A 219 3.34 -34.82 3.40
C CYS A 219 3.59 -35.92 4.45
N ARG A 220 3.92 -35.56 5.70
CA ARG A 220 4.09 -36.52 6.81
C ARG A 220 2.80 -37.27 7.16
N LEU A 221 1.64 -36.67 6.90
CA LEU A 221 0.32 -37.22 7.23
C LEU A 221 -0.38 -37.80 6.00
N ILE A 222 -0.21 -37.20 4.81
CA ILE A 222 -1.02 -37.52 3.62
C ILE A 222 -0.27 -38.22 2.48
N CYS A 223 1.06 -38.42 2.60
CA CYS A 223 1.82 -39.14 1.57
C CYS A 223 1.64 -40.66 1.72
N PRO A 224 1.16 -41.39 0.69
CA PRO A 224 1.01 -42.83 0.76
C PRO A 224 2.37 -43.55 0.85
N SER A 225 2.37 -44.74 1.45
CA SER A 225 3.57 -45.58 1.55
C SER A 225 3.85 -46.38 0.27
N PHE A 226 5.11 -46.76 0.07
CA PHE A 226 5.57 -47.84 -0.81
C PHE A 226 5.22 -47.73 -2.30
N PHE A 227 5.03 -46.51 -2.83
CA PHE A 227 4.51 -46.29 -4.19
C PHE A 227 5.50 -45.66 -5.18
N ALA A 228 6.51 -44.91 -4.72
CA ALA A 228 7.37 -44.09 -5.57
C ALA A 228 8.72 -44.75 -5.91
N ASN A 229 9.17 -44.61 -7.15
CA ASN A 229 10.53 -44.96 -7.58
C ASN A 229 11.54 -43.86 -7.26
N ARG A 230 11.06 -42.62 -7.09
CA ARG A 230 11.88 -41.44 -6.83
C ARG A 230 11.16 -40.47 -5.89
N VAL A 231 11.89 -39.84 -4.97
CA VAL A 231 11.32 -38.84 -4.04
C VAL A 231 12.16 -37.56 -4.04
N ILE A 232 11.49 -36.42 -4.17
CA ILE A 232 12.08 -35.08 -4.13
C ILE A 232 11.83 -34.45 -2.76
N LEU A 233 12.90 -34.14 -2.04
CA LEU A 233 12.88 -33.44 -0.76
C LEU A 233 13.34 -31.98 -0.98
N GLY A 234 12.53 -31.19 -1.69
CA GLY A 234 12.87 -29.85 -2.18
C GLY A 234 13.05 -28.74 -1.12
N ILE A 235 12.89 -29.04 0.17
CA ILE A 235 12.85 -28.08 1.27
C ILE A 235 14.25 -27.69 1.80
N LEU A 236 14.30 -26.53 2.46
CA LEU A 236 15.48 -25.92 3.10
C LEU A 236 15.05 -25.30 4.43
N PRO A 237 15.94 -25.00 5.41
CA PRO A 237 17.38 -25.23 5.40
C PRO A 237 17.78 -26.70 5.55
N SER A 238 16.86 -27.56 5.96
CA SER A 238 17.05 -29.00 6.07
C SER A 238 15.76 -29.73 5.70
N SER A 239 15.90 -30.93 5.17
CA SER A 239 14.81 -31.88 4.88
C SER A 239 14.70 -33.00 5.92
N MET A 240 15.52 -32.96 6.98
CA MET A 240 15.72 -34.09 7.92
C MET A 240 14.44 -34.61 8.58
N ASN A 241 13.51 -33.73 8.96
CA ASN A 241 12.25 -34.10 9.60
C ASN A 241 11.29 -34.88 8.69
N TYR A 242 11.62 -35.00 7.39
CA TYR A 242 10.83 -35.66 6.35
C TYR A 242 11.52 -36.89 5.78
N TRP A 243 12.71 -37.26 6.29
CA TRP A 243 13.46 -38.42 5.80
C TRP A 243 12.73 -39.75 6.05
N TYR A 244 11.99 -39.88 7.16
CA TYR A 244 11.13 -41.04 7.40
C TYR A 244 10.06 -41.19 6.31
N THR A 245 9.26 -40.14 6.09
CA THR A 245 8.21 -40.08 5.05
C THR A 245 8.77 -40.32 3.65
N ALA A 246 9.96 -39.81 3.33
CA ALA A 246 10.58 -40.06 2.02
C ALA A 246 11.05 -41.51 1.84
N CYS A 247 11.61 -42.14 2.89
CA CYS A 247 11.93 -43.57 2.87
C CYS A 247 10.67 -44.44 2.84
N GLN A 248 9.58 -44.01 3.48
CA GLN A 248 8.28 -44.67 3.52
C GLN A 248 7.53 -44.58 2.19
N ALA A 249 7.60 -43.46 1.48
CA ALA A 249 7.02 -43.29 0.15
C ALA A 249 7.72 -44.15 -0.92
N LEU A 250 9.00 -44.48 -0.72
CA LEU A 250 9.83 -45.26 -1.65
C LEU A 250 9.36 -46.72 -1.73
N GLN A 251 9.34 -47.30 -2.94
CA GLN A 251 9.00 -48.72 -3.14
C GLN A 251 10.01 -49.66 -2.43
N PRO A 252 9.58 -50.85 -1.94
CA PRO A 252 10.48 -51.84 -1.33
C PRO A 252 11.54 -52.42 -2.28
N SER A 253 11.38 -52.23 -3.59
CA SER A 253 12.40 -52.48 -4.62
C SER A 253 13.54 -51.45 -4.62
N GLY A 254 13.45 -50.40 -3.80
CA GLY A 254 14.34 -49.26 -3.80
C GLY A 254 13.99 -48.20 -4.85
N GLY A 255 14.89 -47.23 -5.00
CA GLY A 255 14.68 -46.05 -5.84
C GLY A 255 15.71 -44.94 -5.59
N ILE A 256 15.35 -43.69 -5.86
CA ILE A 256 16.27 -42.53 -5.73
C ILE A 256 15.66 -41.41 -4.86
N LEU A 257 16.42 -40.90 -3.89
CA LEU A 257 16.07 -39.74 -3.08
C LEU A 257 16.90 -38.52 -3.49
N HIS A 258 16.26 -37.37 -3.69
CA HIS A 258 16.92 -36.09 -3.97
C HIS A 258 16.83 -35.18 -2.74
N VAL A 259 17.88 -35.16 -1.92
CA VAL A 259 17.87 -34.58 -0.58
C VAL A 259 18.45 -33.16 -0.59
N HIS A 260 17.61 -32.14 -0.40
CA HIS A 260 18.06 -30.74 -0.35
C HIS A 260 18.48 -30.36 1.09
N GLY A 261 19.49 -29.49 1.20
CA GLY A 261 19.96 -28.94 2.47
C GLY A 261 20.91 -27.75 2.32
N ASN A 262 20.97 -26.91 3.36
CA ASN A 262 21.96 -25.85 3.51
C ASN A 262 23.18 -26.39 4.27
N VAL A 263 24.38 -26.18 3.72
CA VAL A 263 25.66 -26.62 4.31
C VAL A 263 26.57 -25.43 4.55
N THR A 264 27.04 -25.30 5.79
CA THR A 264 27.99 -24.26 6.20
C THR A 264 29.42 -24.67 5.84
N LYS A 265 30.11 -23.85 5.05
CA LYS A 265 31.53 -24.03 4.72
C LYS A 265 32.40 -23.73 5.96
N CYS A 266 33.37 -24.60 6.24
CA CYS A 266 34.37 -24.37 7.29
C CYS A 266 35.16 -23.07 7.06
N ALA A 267 35.43 -22.33 8.13
CA ALA A 267 36.02 -21.00 8.05
C ALA A 267 37.46 -20.98 7.51
N ASN A 268 38.30 -21.91 7.97
CA ASN A 268 39.74 -21.93 7.66
C ASN A 268 40.03 -22.67 6.35
N TYR A 269 39.39 -22.27 5.26
CA TYR A 269 39.62 -22.85 3.93
C TYR A 269 40.81 -22.17 3.24
N VAL A 270 42.02 -22.51 3.68
CA VAL A 270 43.29 -22.05 3.12
C VAL A 270 43.84 -23.14 2.19
N GLU A 271 44.44 -22.73 1.07
CA GLU A 271 45.16 -23.63 0.13
C GLU A 271 44.41 -24.92 -0.28
N GLY A 272 43.08 -24.82 -0.43
CA GLY A 272 42.25 -25.86 -1.04
C GLY A 272 41.88 -27.06 -0.16
N LYS A 273 42.30 -27.12 1.11
CA LYS A 273 42.00 -28.24 2.03
C LYS A 273 41.01 -27.84 3.12
N CYS A 274 40.04 -28.72 3.44
CA CYS A 274 39.20 -28.50 4.61
C CYS A 274 39.92 -28.93 5.90
N PRO A 275 39.78 -28.17 7.02
CA PRO A 275 40.13 -28.69 8.36
C PRO A 275 39.35 -29.96 8.75
N CYS A 276 38.28 -30.27 8.02
CA CYS A 276 37.46 -31.47 8.21
C CYS A 276 38.03 -32.75 7.58
N LEU A 277 39.29 -32.73 7.10
CA LEU A 277 40.03 -33.88 6.55
C LEU A 277 40.20 -35.08 7.51
N PHE A 278 39.98 -34.90 8.82
CA PHE A 278 40.49 -35.77 9.88
C PHE A 278 39.42 -36.26 10.88
N MET A 279 38.23 -36.63 10.40
CA MET A 279 37.40 -37.61 11.12
C MET A 279 37.21 -38.85 10.24
N GLY A 280 37.36 -40.02 10.86
CA GLY A 280 37.62 -41.27 10.15
C GLY A 280 36.51 -41.69 9.19
N ARG A 281 36.94 -42.38 8.11
CA ARG A 281 36.04 -43.31 7.42
C ARG A 281 35.89 -44.53 8.32
N GLU A 282 34.93 -44.50 9.22
CA GLU A 282 34.26 -45.74 9.63
C GLU A 282 33.65 -46.31 8.35
N PHE A 283 34.25 -47.37 7.81
CA PHE A 283 33.81 -47.99 6.55
C PHE A 283 32.52 -48.79 6.80
N ASN A 284 31.37 -48.10 6.72
CA ASN A 284 30.10 -48.80 6.58
C ASN A 284 29.95 -49.28 5.12
N GLU A 285 30.06 -50.59 4.89
CA GLU A 285 29.98 -51.20 3.56
C GLU A 285 28.63 -50.97 2.87
N SER A 286 27.54 -50.70 3.61
CA SER A 286 26.23 -50.37 3.03
C SER A 286 26.19 -48.96 2.42
N VAL A 287 27.07 -48.04 2.83
CA VAL A 287 27.09 -46.64 2.38
C VAL A 287 28.24 -46.43 1.41
N THR A 288 27.90 -46.27 0.13
CA THR A 288 28.86 -46.22 -0.97
C THR A 288 28.83 -44.87 -1.71
N PHE A 289 29.91 -44.53 -2.40
CA PHE A 289 29.93 -43.43 -3.37
C PHE A 289 30.03 -44.02 -4.78
N HIS A 290 29.26 -43.50 -5.73
CA HIS A 290 29.36 -43.93 -7.13
C HIS A 290 30.76 -43.63 -7.68
N ARG A 291 31.33 -44.51 -8.52
CA ARG A 291 32.74 -44.48 -8.95
C ARG A 291 33.19 -43.10 -9.45
N CYS A 292 32.37 -42.45 -10.29
CA CYS A 292 32.66 -41.13 -10.85
C CYS A 292 32.84 -40.01 -9.80
N LEU A 293 32.27 -40.16 -8.59
CA LEU A 293 32.48 -39.23 -7.46
C LEU A 293 33.74 -39.55 -6.65
N GLN A 294 34.25 -40.78 -6.74
CA GLN A 294 35.52 -41.18 -6.09
C GLN A 294 36.73 -40.63 -6.85
N GLU A 295 36.59 -40.49 -8.18
CA GLU A 295 37.61 -39.96 -9.08
C GLU A 295 37.60 -38.41 -9.15
N SER A 296 36.49 -37.75 -8.79
CA SER A 296 36.34 -36.29 -8.88
C SER A 296 36.90 -35.54 -7.66
N SER A 297 38.20 -35.24 -7.67
CA SER A 297 38.96 -34.54 -6.61
C SER A 297 38.66 -33.03 -6.46
N ILE A 298 37.41 -32.61 -6.62
CA ILE A 298 37.01 -31.20 -6.84
C ILE A 298 36.03 -30.65 -5.78
N LEU A 299 35.31 -31.50 -5.03
CA LEU A 299 34.32 -31.05 -4.04
C LEU A 299 34.95 -30.79 -2.65
N PRO A 300 34.62 -29.67 -1.96
CA PRO A 300 35.08 -29.43 -0.59
C PRO A 300 34.61 -30.52 0.38
N ASP A 301 35.50 -30.99 1.26
CA ASP A 301 35.25 -32.16 2.12
C ASP A 301 34.01 -32.01 3.02
N CYS A 302 33.63 -30.77 3.38
CA CYS A 302 32.40 -30.50 4.15
C CYS A 302 31.11 -30.85 3.39
N PHE A 303 31.11 -30.80 2.05
CA PHE A 303 29.98 -31.23 1.22
C PHE A 303 29.93 -32.77 1.15
N THR A 304 31.07 -33.42 0.97
CA THR A 304 31.21 -34.90 0.99
C THR A 304 30.81 -35.47 2.35
N LYS A 305 31.20 -34.82 3.44
CA LYS A 305 30.81 -35.17 4.82
C LYS A 305 29.30 -35.01 5.06
N PHE A 306 28.67 -33.98 4.51
CA PHE A 306 27.21 -33.84 4.55
C PHE A 306 26.55 -35.00 3.81
N ALA A 307 26.96 -35.28 2.56
CA ALA A 307 26.42 -36.38 1.77
C ALA A 307 26.57 -37.75 2.47
N TYR A 308 27.73 -38.04 3.06
CA TYR A 308 27.94 -39.28 3.83
C TYR A 308 27.02 -39.36 5.06
N LYS A 309 26.92 -38.29 5.86
CA LYS A 309 26.04 -38.28 7.04
C LYS A 309 24.57 -38.46 6.64
N THR A 310 24.13 -37.80 5.57
CA THR A 310 22.78 -37.98 5.03
C THR A 310 22.56 -39.42 4.58
N ALA A 311 23.45 -39.99 3.77
CA ALA A 311 23.35 -41.37 3.29
C ALA A 311 23.31 -42.40 4.44
N SER A 312 24.20 -42.27 5.44
CA SER A 312 24.22 -43.15 6.62
C SER A 312 23.04 -42.95 7.58
N THR A 313 22.36 -41.79 7.55
CA THR A 313 21.11 -41.63 8.31
C THR A 313 19.92 -42.22 7.56
N ILE A 314 19.89 -42.02 6.23
CA ILE A 314 18.87 -42.59 5.34
C ILE A 314 18.89 -44.13 5.35
N GLU A 315 20.07 -44.75 5.38
CA GLU A 315 20.22 -46.21 5.50
C GLU A 315 19.55 -46.76 6.77
N LYS A 316 19.81 -46.14 7.93
CA LYS A 316 19.17 -46.51 9.20
C LYS A 316 17.65 -46.31 9.18
N VAL A 317 17.18 -45.21 8.58
CA VAL A 317 15.75 -44.94 8.42
C VAL A 317 15.07 -45.94 7.48
N LEU A 318 15.74 -46.33 6.37
CA LEU A 318 15.25 -47.39 5.48
C LEU A 318 15.10 -48.72 6.22
N PHE A 319 16.07 -49.09 7.08
CA PHE A 319 15.96 -50.28 7.91
C PHE A 319 14.75 -50.20 8.87
N THR A 320 14.54 -49.07 9.56
CA THR A 320 13.36 -48.88 10.43
C THR A 320 12.03 -48.97 9.67
N VAL A 321 11.96 -48.38 8.48
CA VAL A 321 10.73 -48.29 7.67
C VAL A 321 10.39 -49.60 6.95
N HIS A 322 11.38 -50.25 6.34
CA HIS A 322 11.17 -51.43 5.48
C HIS A 322 11.50 -52.76 6.16
N GLN A 323 12.08 -52.74 7.36
CA GLN A 323 12.56 -53.93 8.08
C GLN A 323 13.55 -54.79 7.25
N ALA A 324 14.29 -54.12 6.34
CA ALA A 324 15.22 -54.73 5.39
C ALA A 324 16.48 -53.86 5.24
N PHE A 325 17.61 -54.50 4.95
CA PHE A 325 18.88 -53.78 4.71
C PHE A 325 18.93 -53.21 3.29
N TYR A 326 19.45 -51.99 3.17
CA TYR A 326 19.64 -51.28 1.90
C TYR A 326 21.09 -50.87 1.71
N THR A 327 21.61 -51.03 0.49
CA THR A 327 22.78 -50.29 0.05
C THR A 327 22.34 -48.88 -0.33
N VAL A 328 22.95 -47.85 0.27
CA VAL A 328 22.69 -46.44 -0.06
C VAL A 328 23.93 -45.87 -0.73
N THR A 329 23.85 -45.70 -2.05
CA THR A 329 24.90 -45.13 -2.87
C THR A 329 24.67 -43.64 -3.09
N VAL A 330 25.60 -42.78 -2.68
CA VAL A 330 25.66 -41.39 -3.13
C VAL A 330 26.00 -41.39 -4.63
N ILE A 331 25.03 -41.02 -5.47
CA ILE A 331 25.18 -40.98 -6.93
C ILE A 331 25.42 -39.56 -7.46
N GLY A 332 25.08 -38.51 -6.69
CA GLY A 332 25.32 -37.12 -7.06
C GLY A 332 25.43 -36.17 -5.87
N ILE A 333 26.23 -35.12 -6.00
CA ILE A 333 26.32 -34.00 -5.07
C ILE A 333 26.33 -32.70 -5.89
N THR A 334 25.20 -31.98 -5.91
CA THR A 334 25.03 -30.76 -6.69
C THR A 334 25.00 -29.53 -5.78
N LYS A 335 25.92 -28.58 -5.98
CA LYS A 335 25.87 -27.26 -5.33
C LYS A 335 25.04 -26.31 -6.19
N VAL A 336 23.80 -26.05 -5.80
CA VAL A 336 22.84 -25.22 -6.57
C VAL A 336 23.26 -23.75 -6.56
N LYS A 337 23.46 -23.17 -5.38
CA LYS A 337 23.80 -21.74 -5.19
C LYS A 337 24.43 -21.47 -3.82
N TRP A 338 24.95 -20.26 -3.65
CA TRP A 338 25.30 -19.71 -2.32
C TRP A 338 24.13 -18.89 -1.78
N TYR A 339 23.83 -19.03 -0.48
CA TYR A 339 22.91 -18.18 0.28
C TYR A 339 23.64 -17.06 1.05
N GLY A 340 24.97 -17.15 1.14
CA GLY A 340 25.86 -16.16 1.76
C GLY A 340 27.30 -16.64 1.69
N PRO A 341 28.29 -15.86 2.19
CA PRO A 341 29.72 -16.15 2.00
C PRO A 341 30.20 -17.47 2.62
N ARG A 342 29.38 -18.11 3.49
CA ARG A 342 29.69 -19.41 4.12
C ARG A 342 28.55 -20.43 4.05
N ILE A 343 27.43 -20.18 3.34
CA ILE A 343 26.29 -21.13 3.30
C ILE A 343 25.96 -21.48 1.85
N ALA A 344 26.08 -22.76 1.50
CA ALA A 344 25.70 -23.29 0.19
C ALA A 344 24.40 -24.09 0.29
N HIS A 345 23.55 -24.01 -0.74
CA HIS A 345 22.47 -24.97 -0.98
C HIS A 345 23.04 -26.15 -1.76
N LEU A 346 23.00 -27.34 -1.17
CA LEU A 346 23.33 -28.60 -1.82
C LEU A 346 22.07 -29.44 -2.08
N VAL A 347 22.15 -30.29 -3.10
CA VAL A 347 21.29 -31.45 -3.29
C VAL A 347 22.18 -32.68 -3.33
N VAL A 348 21.84 -33.69 -2.54
CA VAL A 348 22.52 -35.00 -2.54
C VAL A 348 21.55 -36.02 -3.15
N ASP A 349 21.99 -36.63 -4.23
CA ASP A 349 21.22 -37.67 -4.92
C ASP A 349 21.67 -39.04 -4.39
N LEU A 350 20.74 -39.79 -3.79
CA LEU A 350 20.98 -41.09 -3.18
C LEU A 350 20.24 -42.19 -3.94
N GLN A 351 20.94 -43.19 -4.43
CA GLN A 351 20.32 -44.43 -4.90
C GLN A 351 20.24 -45.43 -3.74
N CYS A 352 19.01 -45.80 -3.39
CA CYS A 352 18.73 -46.76 -2.33
C CYS A 352 18.31 -48.07 -2.99
N LYS A 353 19.05 -49.16 -2.77
CA LYS A 353 18.74 -50.49 -3.30
C LYS A 353 18.60 -51.48 -2.15
N PRO A 354 17.52 -52.28 -2.06
CA PRO A 354 17.44 -53.35 -1.09
C PRO A 354 18.58 -54.33 -1.35
N ILE A 355 19.18 -54.87 -0.29
CA ILE A 355 20.16 -55.95 -0.39
C ILE A 355 19.37 -57.23 -0.69
N MET A 356 19.04 -57.40 -1.98
CA MET A 356 18.37 -58.57 -2.56
C MET A 356 19.20 -59.84 -2.33
N ASN A 357 19.00 -60.45 -1.17
CA ASN A 357 19.48 -61.78 -0.82
C ASN A 357 18.76 -62.28 0.43
N SER A 358 18.01 -63.37 0.29
CA SER A 358 17.93 -64.43 1.30
C SER A 358 17.65 -63.99 2.75
N ALA A 359 16.79 -63.00 3.02
CA ALA A 359 16.59 -62.49 4.40
C ALA A 359 16.10 -63.55 5.40
N THR A 360 15.15 -64.40 4.97
CA THR A 360 14.68 -65.58 5.74
C THR A 360 15.80 -66.62 5.88
N GLU A 361 16.45 -66.91 4.76
CA GLU A 361 17.56 -67.88 4.63
C GLU A 361 18.82 -67.47 5.40
N LYS A 362 19.08 -66.18 5.65
CA LYS A 362 20.27 -65.70 6.38
C LYS A 362 20.07 -65.69 7.89
N ARG A 363 18.84 -65.51 8.37
CA ARG A 363 18.50 -65.80 9.78
C ARG A 363 18.66 -67.30 10.04
N LEU A 364 18.20 -68.14 9.11
CA LEU A 364 18.47 -69.58 9.12
C LEU A 364 19.97 -69.89 8.99
N SER A 365 20.71 -69.28 8.06
CA SER A 365 22.11 -69.60 7.82
C SER A 365 23.06 -69.10 8.91
N ALA A 366 22.69 -68.05 9.65
CA ALA A 366 23.42 -67.63 10.85
C ALA A 366 23.24 -68.66 11.99
N GLY A 367 22.01 -69.15 12.20
CA GLY A 367 21.72 -70.25 13.13
C GLY A 367 22.38 -71.57 12.70
N GLN A 368 22.31 -71.92 11.42
CA GLN A 368 22.95 -73.11 10.86
C GLN A 368 24.46 -73.02 10.94
N ASN A 369 25.09 -71.87 10.60
CA ASN A 369 26.52 -71.64 10.84
C ASN A 369 26.88 -71.81 12.33
N PHE A 370 26.07 -71.31 13.26
CA PHE A 370 26.30 -71.51 14.70
C PHE A 370 26.26 -73.00 15.06
N PHE A 371 25.26 -73.76 14.60
CA PHE A 371 25.18 -75.20 14.82
C PHE A 371 26.31 -75.98 14.13
N GLU A 372 26.75 -75.60 12.92
CA GLU A 372 27.86 -76.22 12.20
C GLU A 372 29.21 -75.93 12.88
N ILE A 373 29.44 -74.69 13.32
CA ILE A 373 30.64 -74.30 14.10
C ILE A 373 30.66 -75.06 15.44
N LEU A 374 29.52 -75.13 16.14
CA LEU A 374 29.40 -75.88 17.40
C LEU A 374 29.68 -77.38 17.18
N HIS A 375 29.05 -77.98 16.16
CA HIS A 375 29.22 -79.40 15.83
C HIS A 375 30.67 -79.73 15.40
N SER A 376 31.30 -78.88 14.60
CA SER A 376 32.69 -79.00 14.19
C SER A 376 33.65 -78.94 15.39
N ASN A 377 33.48 -77.94 16.26
CA ASN A 377 34.29 -77.80 17.47
C ASN A 377 34.08 -78.95 18.47
N LEU A 378 32.85 -79.46 18.60
CA LEU A 378 32.56 -80.65 19.41
C LEU A 378 33.22 -81.92 18.85
N HIS A 379 33.27 -82.09 17.52
CA HIS A 379 34.00 -83.21 16.90
C HIS A 379 35.53 -83.09 17.11
N ILE A 380 36.08 -81.87 17.07
CA ILE A 380 37.51 -81.62 17.40
C ILE A 380 37.78 -81.98 18.86
N LEU A 381 36.92 -81.57 19.80
CA LEU A 381 37.03 -81.94 21.22
C LEU A 381 36.97 -83.46 21.44
N GLN A 382 36.06 -84.16 20.75
CA GLN A 382 35.99 -85.63 20.82
C GLN A 382 37.27 -86.32 20.33
N ASN A 383 37.88 -85.83 19.24
CA ASN A 383 39.16 -86.33 18.73
C ASN A 383 40.29 -86.12 19.76
N ILE A 384 40.39 -84.92 20.35
CA ILE A 384 41.38 -84.63 21.41
C ILE A 384 41.16 -85.55 22.63
N TRP A 385 39.91 -85.79 23.04
CA TRP A 385 39.61 -86.68 24.16
C TRP A 385 39.90 -88.16 23.87
N ASN A 386 39.85 -88.57 22.59
CA ASN A 386 40.31 -89.89 22.14
C ASN A 386 41.83 -90.01 22.23
N GLU A 387 42.60 -89.06 21.70
CA GLU A 387 44.06 -89.06 21.78
C GLU A 387 44.59 -88.96 23.22
N MET A 388 43.88 -88.24 24.09
CA MET A 388 44.17 -88.16 25.53
C MET A 388 43.77 -89.40 26.34
N GLY A 389 43.00 -90.34 25.77
CA GLY A 389 42.55 -91.55 26.48
C GLY A 389 41.55 -91.32 27.62
N LEU A 390 40.82 -90.20 27.64
CA LEU A 390 39.86 -89.87 28.71
C LEU A 390 38.70 -90.88 28.77
N SER A 391 38.19 -91.14 29.98
CA SER A 391 37.02 -92.02 30.19
C SER A 391 35.70 -91.39 29.73
N GLU A 392 34.68 -92.20 29.43
CA GLU A 392 33.35 -91.68 29.07
C GLU A 392 32.72 -90.79 30.15
N TYR A 393 33.00 -91.08 31.42
CA TYR A 393 32.51 -90.28 32.55
C TYR A 393 33.05 -88.84 32.47
N GLU A 394 34.38 -88.69 32.35
CA GLU A 394 35.03 -87.37 32.27
C GLU A 394 34.63 -86.60 31.00
N ARG A 395 34.46 -87.30 29.87
CA ARG A 395 33.98 -86.70 28.61
C ARG A 395 32.57 -86.16 28.77
N LYS A 396 31.68 -86.94 29.40
CA LYS A 396 30.28 -86.56 29.66
C LYS A 396 30.21 -85.36 30.58
N GLU A 397 30.97 -85.35 31.68
CA GLU A 397 31.05 -84.22 32.61
C GLU A 397 31.55 -82.94 31.94
N ARG A 398 32.63 -83.02 31.14
CA ARG A 398 33.16 -81.89 30.36
C ARG A 398 32.12 -81.36 29.36
N LEU A 399 31.47 -82.25 28.60
CA LEU A 399 30.44 -81.88 27.64
C LEU A 399 29.21 -81.23 28.32
N GLN A 400 28.77 -81.75 29.46
CA GLN A 400 27.66 -81.15 30.23
C GLN A 400 28.00 -79.74 30.72
N ASN A 401 29.24 -79.49 31.15
CA ASN A 401 29.69 -78.15 31.51
C ASN A 401 29.72 -77.18 30.30
N THR A 402 30.15 -77.63 29.12
CA THR A 402 30.10 -76.81 27.89
C THR A 402 28.66 -76.51 27.47
N VAL A 403 27.76 -77.51 27.49
CA VAL A 403 26.34 -77.31 27.18
C VAL A 403 25.69 -76.32 28.14
N LYS A 404 26.03 -76.40 29.44
CA LYS A 404 25.57 -75.42 30.43
C LYS A 404 26.03 -74.01 30.09
N GLN A 405 27.32 -73.80 29.81
CA GLN A 405 27.86 -72.47 29.47
C GLN A 405 27.19 -71.84 28.24
N VAL A 406 26.85 -72.64 27.22
CA VAL A 406 26.12 -72.16 26.04
C VAL A 406 24.66 -71.83 26.39
N ASN A 407 24.01 -72.63 27.22
CA ASN A 407 22.63 -72.39 27.66
C ASN A 407 22.53 -71.14 28.55
N ASP A 408 23.45 -70.96 29.49
CA ASP A 408 23.51 -69.79 30.38
C ASP A 408 23.66 -68.50 29.54
N LEU A 409 24.61 -68.46 28.59
CA LEU A 409 24.82 -67.33 27.67
C LEU A 409 23.59 -67.03 26.79
N LEU A 410 22.90 -68.05 26.28
CA LEU A 410 21.66 -67.85 25.51
C LEU A 410 20.51 -67.33 26.38
N SER A 411 20.47 -67.72 27.65
CA SER A 411 19.48 -67.23 28.61
C SER A 411 19.70 -65.75 28.95
N ASP A 412 20.95 -65.33 29.12
CA ASP A 412 21.32 -63.92 29.34
C ASP A 412 20.89 -63.04 28.15
N ILE A 413 21.14 -63.49 26.91
CA ILE A 413 20.75 -62.76 25.68
C ILE A 413 19.22 -62.67 25.55
N ILE A 414 18.49 -63.74 25.85
CA ILE A 414 17.02 -63.74 25.82
C ILE A 414 16.47 -62.75 26.86
N ALA A 415 17.02 -62.74 28.07
CA ALA A 415 16.60 -61.82 29.13
C ALA A 415 16.89 -60.34 28.78
N GLU A 416 17.97 -60.05 28.04
CA GLU A 416 18.26 -58.69 27.55
C GLU A 416 17.23 -58.23 26.51
N GLU A 417 16.90 -59.07 25.52
CA GLU A 417 15.91 -58.77 24.48
C GLU A 417 14.46 -58.70 25.03
N GLU A 418 14.09 -59.57 25.97
CA GLU A 418 12.83 -59.45 26.73
C GLU A 418 12.78 -58.13 27.50
N GLY A 419 13.89 -57.72 28.12
CA GLY A 419 14.03 -56.42 28.78
C GLY A 419 13.87 -55.22 27.84
N PHE A 420 14.38 -55.29 26.61
CA PHE A 420 14.16 -54.25 25.60
C PHE A 420 12.70 -54.18 25.14
N MET A 421 12.04 -55.32 24.95
CA MET A 421 10.61 -55.39 24.60
C MET A 421 9.73 -54.77 25.69
N ASP A 422 9.98 -55.15 26.95
CA ASP A 422 9.24 -54.67 28.13
C ASP A 422 9.46 -53.16 28.37
N LEU A 423 10.68 -52.66 28.12
CA LEU A 423 10.99 -51.23 28.12
C LEU A 423 10.29 -50.47 26.99
N ALA A 424 10.18 -51.05 25.79
CA ALA A 424 9.47 -50.42 24.67
C ALA A 424 7.96 -50.30 24.96
N MET A 425 7.34 -51.35 25.51
CA MET A 425 5.93 -51.32 25.93
C MET A 425 5.67 -50.22 26.97
N LYS A 426 6.51 -50.12 28.01
CA LYS A 426 6.38 -49.09 29.06
C LYS A 426 6.55 -47.67 28.51
N ARG A 427 7.41 -47.46 27.50
CA ARG A 427 7.52 -46.18 26.79
C ARG A 427 6.28 -45.85 25.96
N ILE A 428 5.74 -46.82 25.23
CA ILE A 428 4.50 -46.65 24.45
C ILE A 428 3.34 -46.24 25.37
N GLU A 429 3.19 -46.90 26.52
CA GLU A 429 2.16 -46.57 27.51
C GLU A 429 2.34 -45.17 28.10
N HIS A 430 3.57 -44.81 28.51
CA HIS A 430 3.89 -43.46 28.99
C HIS A 430 3.64 -42.37 27.94
N PHE A 431 4.05 -42.59 26.68
CA PHE A 431 3.82 -41.61 25.62
C PHE A 431 2.31 -41.47 25.32
N LYS A 432 1.54 -42.56 25.34
CA LYS A 432 0.07 -42.51 25.23
C LYS A 432 -0.55 -41.65 26.35
N THR A 433 -0.13 -41.83 27.62
CA THR A 433 -0.70 -41.02 28.71
C THR A 433 -0.34 -39.53 28.62
N GLU A 434 0.88 -39.17 28.19
CA GLU A 434 1.22 -37.75 27.96
C GLU A 434 0.52 -37.16 26.73
N ILE A 435 0.36 -37.92 25.65
CA ILE A 435 -0.35 -37.49 24.43
C ILE A 435 -1.81 -37.19 24.74
N ASN A 436 -2.52 -38.11 25.42
CA ASN A 436 -3.92 -37.91 25.75
C ASN A 436 -4.13 -36.66 26.63
N ALA A 437 -3.22 -36.39 27.59
CA ALA A 437 -3.30 -35.19 28.42
C ALA A 437 -3.04 -33.89 27.63
N LEU A 438 -2.11 -33.89 26.67
CA LEU A 438 -1.85 -32.75 25.80
C LEU A 438 -2.97 -32.54 24.76
N GLU A 439 -3.59 -33.60 24.25
CA GLU A 439 -4.72 -33.51 23.32
C GLU A 439 -5.98 -32.98 24.05
N GLU A 440 -6.14 -33.26 25.34
CA GLU A 440 -7.16 -32.63 26.21
C GLU A 440 -6.83 -31.14 26.49
N GLU A 441 -5.58 -30.77 26.85
CA GLU A 441 -5.16 -29.36 27.06
C GLU A 441 -5.30 -28.51 25.78
N LEU A 442 -5.08 -29.11 24.60
CA LEU A 442 -5.11 -28.42 23.30
C LEU A 442 -6.49 -28.51 22.59
N ASN A 443 -7.46 -29.22 23.17
CA ASN A 443 -8.77 -29.54 22.60
C ASN A 443 -8.68 -30.10 21.16
N LEU A 444 -8.01 -31.25 21.02
CA LEU A 444 -7.79 -31.96 19.76
C LEU A 444 -8.54 -33.31 19.74
N GLU A 445 -9.05 -33.72 18.57
CA GLU A 445 -9.64 -35.06 18.40
C GLU A 445 -8.56 -36.15 18.34
N GLU A 446 -8.83 -37.34 18.90
CA GLU A 446 -7.91 -38.49 18.81
C GLU A 446 -7.65 -38.88 17.34
N GLU A 447 -6.39 -38.85 16.93
CA GLU A 447 -6.00 -39.20 15.57
C GLU A 447 -6.11 -40.72 15.33
N ASN A 448 -6.74 -41.11 14.21
CA ASN A 448 -7.24 -42.46 14.01
C ASN A 448 -6.09 -43.47 13.77
N LYS A 449 -5.86 -44.35 14.74
CA LYS A 449 -4.68 -45.24 14.81
C LYS A 449 -4.77 -46.38 13.78
N GLY A 450 -3.81 -46.43 12.85
CA GLY A 450 -3.63 -47.56 11.93
C GLY A 450 -2.85 -48.72 12.54
N ASP A 451 -2.99 -49.92 11.96
CA ASP A 451 -2.31 -51.13 12.43
C ASP A 451 -0.76 -51.01 12.32
N PHE A 452 -0.08 -50.92 13.46
CA PHE A 452 1.38 -50.84 13.51
C PHE A 452 2.03 -52.20 13.25
N LEU A 453 2.96 -52.29 12.29
CA LEU A 453 3.74 -53.50 11.99
C LEU A 453 4.85 -53.83 13.02
N GLY A 454 4.61 -53.53 14.31
CA GLY A 454 5.47 -53.95 15.43
C GLY A 454 5.83 -52.84 16.44
N LEU A 455 6.16 -53.28 17.67
CA LEU A 455 6.40 -52.42 18.85
C LEU A 455 7.42 -51.30 18.61
N VAL A 456 8.50 -51.52 17.86
CA VAL A 456 9.52 -50.48 17.60
C VAL A 456 8.99 -49.36 16.70
N VAL A 457 8.06 -49.68 15.79
CA VAL A 457 7.39 -48.68 14.95
C VAL A 457 6.34 -47.92 15.76
N GLU A 458 5.63 -48.61 16.64
CA GLU A 458 4.67 -48.01 17.58
C GLU A 458 5.34 -47.03 18.57
N GLU A 459 6.46 -47.41 19.19
CA GLU A 459 7.25 -46.54 20.08
C GLU A 459 7.76 -45.30 19.36
N HIS A 460 8.23 -45.46 18.11
CA HIS A 460 8.68 -44.34 17.30
C HIS A 460 7.52 -43.38 16.97
N TYR A 461 6.35 -43.91 16.61
CA TYR A 461 5.17 -43.11 16.27
C TYR A 461 4.74 -42.23 17.46
N TYR A 462 4.49 -42.84 18.63
CA TYR A 462 4.04 -42.06 19.80
C TYR A 462 5.13 -41.08 20.28
N ARG A 463 6.42 -41.44 20.22
CA ARG A 463 7.49 -40.47 20.55
C ARG A 463 7.50 -39.25 19.62
N GLN A 464 7.20 -39.43 18.33
CA GLN A 464 7.12 -38.31 17.37
C GLN A 464 5.84 -37.47 17.58
N ARG A 465 4.68 -38.10 17.81
CA ARG A 465 3.42 -37.39 18.11
C ARG A 465 3.54 -36.55 19.38
N LEU A 466 4.14 -37.10 20.45
CA LEU A 466 4.42 -36.39 21.69
C LEU A 466 5.33 -35.17 21.49
N MET A 467 6.38 -35.29 20.67
CA MET A 467 7.23 -34.14 20.33
C MET A 467 6.45 -33.05 19.57
N GLN A 468 5.61 -33.43 18.61
CA GLN A 468 4.80 -32.48 17.82
C GLN A 468 3.77 -31.74 18.69
N LEU A 469 3.11 -32.44 19.62
CA LEU A 469 2.15 -31.82 20.54
C LEU A 469 2.83 -30.85 21.51
N ARG A 470 4.02 -31.18 22.03
CA ARG A 470 4.81 -30.26 22.88
C ARG A 470 5.35 -29.05 22.11
N GLU A 471 5.68 -29.19 20.82
CA GLU A 471 6.03 -28.05 19.96
C GLU A 471 4.81 -27.14 19.69
N GLU A 472 3.61 -27.72 19.49
CA GLU A 472 2.35 -26.99 19.32
C GLU A 472 1.89 -26.30 20.63
N GLU A 473 2.03 -26.98 21.77
CA GLU A 473 1.78 -26.46 23.12
C GLU A 473 2.58 -25.17 23.38
N GLU A 474 3.90 -25.22 23.19
CA GLU A 474 4.77 -24.05 23.36
C GLU A 474 4.45 -22.96 22.32
N ARG A 475 4.16 -23.32 21.07
CA ARG A 475 3.75 -22.36 20.02
C ARG A 475 2.47 -21.62 20.41
N ARG A 476 1.47 -22.32 20.95
CA ARG A 476 0.22 -21.71 21.45
C ARG A 476 0.45 -20.87 22.71
N LYS A 477 1.29 -21.33 23.65
CA LYS A 477 1.67 -20.56 24.85
C LYS A 477 2.39 -19.25 24.47
N ILE A 478 3.27 -19.26 23.47
CA ILE A 478 3.90 -18.05 22.93
C ILE A 478 2.85 -17.12 22.27
N LEU A 479 1.96 -17.67 21.44
CA LEU A 479 0.92 -16.89 20.74
C LEU A 479 -0.07 -16.24 21.72
N TYR A 480 -0.57 -16.99 22.71
CA TYR A 480 -1.44 -16.48 23.76
C TYR A 480 -0.81 -15.28 24.47
N ASN A 481 0.47 -15.41 24.87
CA ASN A 481 1.19 -14.35 25.57
C ASN A 481 1.37 -13.08 24.72
N ASP A 482 1.65 -13.19 23.42
CA ASP A 482 1.75 -12.03 22.53
C ASP A 482 0.39 -11.38 22.25
N LEU A 483 -0.65 -12.18 21.98
CA LEU A 483 -2.03 -11.67 21.80
C LEU A 483 -2.50 -10.92 23.05
N THR A 484 -2.38 -11.54 24.23
CA THR A 484 -2.76 -10.99 25.54
C THR A 484 -2.03 -9.67 25.83
N LYS A 485 -0.71 -9.63 25.59
CA LYS A 485 0.11 -8.42 25.78
C LYS A 485 -0.25 -7.29 24.83
N ASN A 486 -0.48 -7.61 23.54
CA ASN A 486 -0.86 -6.61 22.55
C ASN A 486 -2.29 -6.08 22.77
N LEU A 487 -3.21 -6.94 23.23
CA LEU A 487 -4.53 -6.54 23.70
C LEU A 487 -4.45 -5.60 24.91
N GLN A 488 -3.66 -5.95 25.95
CA GLN A 488 -3.49 -5.10 27.15
C GLN A 488 -3.02 -3.69 26.81
N ILE A 489 -2.09 -3.54 25.85
CA ILE A 489 -1.62 -2.24 25.35
C ILE A 489 -2.78 -1.45 24.69
N LEU A 490 -3.59 -2.10 23.86
CA LEU A 490 -4.71 -1.45 23.18
C LEU A 490 -5.85 -1.09 24.13
N TYR A 491 -6.19 -1.95 25.08
CA TYR A 491 -7.20 -1.69 26.12
C TYR A 491 -6.79 -0.48 26.98
N THR A 492 -5.53 -0.44 27.42
CA THR A 492 -4.94 0.72 28.12
C THR A 492 -5.07 2.00 27.29
N ARG A 493 -4.74 1.96 25.99
CA ARG A 493 -4.88 3.12 25.09
C ARG A 493 -6.33 3.51 24.82
N LEU A 494 -7.27 2.57 24.82
CA LEU A 494 -8.70 2.81 24.62
C LEU A 494 -9.45 3.20 25.91
N GLY A 495 -8.78 3.17 27.06
CA GLY A 495 -9.39 3.45 28.37
C GLY A 495 -10.38 2.39 28.82
N GLU A 496 -10.16 1.13 28.44
CA GLU A 496 -11.05 0.00 28.71
C GLU A 496 -10.40 -1.00 29.68
N ASP A 497 -11.19 -1.69 30.51
CA ASP A 497 -10.69 -2.70 31.44
C ASP A 497 -10.36 -4.02 30.73
N PHE A 498 -9.22 -4.60 31.10
CA PHE A 498 -8.65 -5.84 30.57
C PHE A 498 -8.82 -7.05 31.52
N SER A 499 -9.30 -6.83 32.76
CA SER A 499 -9.34 -7.84 33.82
C SER A 499 -10.02 -9.16 33.41
N SER A 500 -11.11 -9.08 32.66
CA SER A 500 -11.94 -10.21 32.21
C SER A 500 -11.32 -11.06 31.10
N ILE A 501 -10.30 -10.57 30.41
CA ILE A 501 -9.51 -11.35 29.44
C ILE A 501 -8.35 -12.03 30.18
N SER A 502 -7.73 -11.32 31.13
CA SER A 502 -6.58 -11.81 31.90
C SER A 502 -6.87 -13.03 32.80
N SER A 503 -8.13 -13.37 33.07
CA SER A 503 -8.52 -14.49 33.94
C SER A 503 -8.66 -15.83 33.24
N ASN A 504 -8.82 -15.84 31.92
CA ASN A 504 -9.26 -17.02 31.16
C ASN A 504 -8.11 -17.57 30.32
N PHE A 505 -7.14 -18.22 30.97
CA PHE A 505 -6.08 -18.93 30.28
C PHE A 505 -6.66 -20.17 29.57
N ASP A 506 -6.68 -20.13 28.24
CA ASP A 506 -7.12 -21.22 27.37
C ASP A 506 -6.21 -21.25 26.11
N LEU A 507 -5.88 -22.46 25.67
CA LEU A 507 -5.04 -22.75 24.51
C LEU A 507 -5.83 -23.45 23.39
N SER A 508 -7.15 -23.57 23.53
CA SER A 508 -8.03 -24.02 22.45
C SER A 508 -7.88 -23.11 21.22
N THR A 509 -7.98 -23.70 20.04
CA THR A 509 -7.82 -22.97 18.77
C THR A 509 -8.89 -21.88 18.63
N GLU A 510 -10.13 -22.17 19.05
CA GLU A 510 -11.27 -21.23 19.01
C GLU A 510 -11.02 -19.99 19.89
N HIS A 511 -10.44 -20.16 21.09
CA HIS A 511 -10.12 -19.05 21.97
C HIS A 511 -9.02 -18.16 21.38
N LEU A 512 -7.96 -18.76 20.84
CA LEU A 512 -6.85 -18.02 20.21
C LEU A 512 -7.31 -17.25 18.96
N ASP A 513 -8.21 -17.82 18.16
CA ASP A 513 -8.78 -17.15 17.00
C ASP A 513 -9.71 -15.98 17.39
N GLU A 514 -10.52 -16.10 18.44
CA GLU A 514 -11.33 -14.98 18.94
C GLU A 514 -10.48 -13.91 19.66
N LEU A 515 -9.40 -14.26 20.38
CA LEU A 515 -8.43 -13.27 20.87
C LEU A 515 -7.75 -12.52 19.70
N SER A 516 -7.38 -13.23 18.63
CA SER A 516 -6.81 -12.66 17.42
C SER A 516 -7.80 -11.73 16.71
N ALA A 517 -9.06 -12.14 16.59
CA ALA A 517 -10.13 -11.33 16.03
C ALA A 517 -10.44 -10.10 16.90
N GLN A 518 -10.46 -10.23 18.24
CA GLN A 518 -10.56 -9.09 19.16
C GLN A 518 -9.39 -8.12 18.98
N LEU A 519 -8.17 -8.64 18.81
CA LEU A 519 -6.97 -7.83 18.63
C LEU A 519 -7.07 -6.96 17.38
N GLU A 520 -7.50 -7.51 16.23
CA GLU A 520 -7.71 -6.72 15.02
C GLU A 520 -8.88 -5.72 15.14
N ARG A 521 -10.01 -6.13 15.76
CA ARG A 521 -11.14 -5.22 16.05
C ARG A 521 -10.70 -4.02 16.90
N LYS A 522 -9.81 -4.22 17.89
CA LYS A 522 -9.27 -3.17 18.77
C LYS A 522 -8.17 -2.34 18.09
N LYS A 523 -7.32 -2.94 17.25
CA LYS A 523 -6.33 -2.23 16.42
C LYS A 523 -7.01 -1.21 15.50
N GLU A 524 -8.02 -1.63 14.75
CA GLU A 524 -8.70 -0.76 13.80
C GLU A 524 -9.48 0.36 14.51
N LEU A 525 -10.17 0.06 15.62
CA LEU A 525 -10.81 1.08 16.46
C LEU A 525 -9.81 2.13 16.96
N CYS A 526 -8.65 1.69 17.48
CA CYS A 526 -7.59 2.58 17.96
C CYS A 526 -7.00 3.42 16.82
N LYS A 527 -6.85 2.86 15.61
CA LYS A 527 -6.41 3.54 14.39
C LYS A 527 -7.41 4.60 13.91
N ILE A 528 -8.71 4.29 13.89
CA ILE A 528 -9.78 5.25 13.55
C ILE A 528 -9.79 6.41 14.57
N ARG A 529 -9.78 6.11 15.87
CA ARG A 529 -9.73 7.12 16.94
C ARG A 529 -8.47 7.99 16.86
N SER A 530 -7.31 7.39 16.59
CA SER A 530 -6.05 8.12 16.36
C SER A 530 -6.14 9.09 15.17
N ALA A 531 -6.79 8.68 14.07
CA ALA A 531 -6.96 9.53 12.89
C ALA A 531 -7.89 10.72 13.17
N MET A 532 -9.03 10.48 13.85
CA MET A 532 -9.96 11.55 14.27
C MET A 532 -9.26 12.59 15.16
N LEU A 533 -8.49 12.14 16.15
CA LEU A 533 -7.72 13.01 17.04
C LEU A 533 -6.67 13.85 16.27
N LYS A 534 -5.97 13.26 15.30
CA LYS A 534 -5.00 14.01 14.46
C LYS A 534 -5.67 15.09 13.60
N LEU A 535 -6.84 14.79 13.02
CA LEU A 535 -7.60 15.76 12.22
C LEU A 535 -8.09 16.93 13.09
N SER A 536 -8.78 16.64 14.19
CA SER A 536 -9.26 17.70 15.10
C SER A 536 -8.12 18.54 15.68
N MET A 537 -6.95 17.95 15.97
CA MET A 537 -5.79 18.72 16.43
C MET A 537 -5.15 19.60 15.37
N ALA A 538 -5.19 19.22 14.08
CA ALA A 538 -4.73 20.08 13.00
C ALA A 538 -5.66 21.31 12.84
N GLU A 539 -6.98 21.09 12.88
CA GLU A 539 -7.98 22.17 12.81
C GLU A 539 -7.89 23.08 14.05
N ILE A 540 -7.76 22.53 15.26
CA ILE A 540 -7.51 23.28 16.50
C ILE A 540 -6.24 24.15 16.37
N LYS A 541 -5.09 23.56 15.99
CA LYS A 541 -3.82 24.30 15.94
C LYS A 541 -3.87 25.45 14.93
N SER A 542 -4.46 25.23 13.75
CA SER A 542 -4.68 26.28 12.75
C SER A 542 -5.55 27.44 13.27
N MET A 543 -6.67 27.14 13.94
CA MET A 543 -7.54 28.17 14.51
C MET A 543 -6.89 28.92 15.67
N VAL A 544 -6.14 28.22 16.55
CA VAL A 544 -5.41 28.86 17.66
C VAL A 544 -4.33 29.82 17.14
N GLU A 545 -3.57 29.41 16.12
CA GLU A 545 -2.53 30.25 15.52
C GLU A 545 -3.12 31.51 14.88
N GLU A 546 -4.17 31.36 14.05
CA GLU A 546 -4.76 32.48 13.30
C GLU A 546 -5.51 33.50 14.20
N MET A 547 -6.15 33.03 15.28
CA MET A 547 -6.82 33.88 16.27
C MET A 547 -5.86 34.46 17.32
N HIS A 548 -4.63 33.94 17.43
CA HIS A 548 -3.76 34.08 18.60
C HIS A 548 -4.49 33.73 19.91
N TYR A 549 -5.27 32.64 19.89
CA TYR A 549 -6.15 32.23 20.99
C TYR A 549 -5.34 31.85 22.24
N THR A 550 -5.79 32.33 23.40
CA THR A 550 -5.22 31.99 24.71
C THR A 550 -6.32 31.56 25.67
N THR A 551 -6.02 30.65 26.60
CA THR A 551 -7.01 30.11 27.55
C THR A 551 -6.44 29.91 28.95
N LYS A 552 -7.32 29.92 29.94
CA LYS A 552 -6.98 29.69 31.36
C LYS A 552 -7.12 28.22 31.77
N SER A 553 -7.64 27.36 30.90
CA SER A 553 -7.75 25.91 31.15
C SER A 553 -6.40 25.24 30.96
N SER A 554 -5.89 24.61 32.02
CA SER A 554 -4.67 23.80 32.00
C SER A 554 -4.77 22.64 31.00
N PHE A 555 -5.93 21.97 30.92
CA PHE A 555 -6.20 20.92 29.93
C PHE A 555 -6.08 21.43 28.50
N LYS A 556 -6.78 22.53 28.15
CA LYS A 556 -6.75 23.08 26.79
C LYS A 556 -5.36 23.58 26.40
N ASN A 557 -4.65 24.25 27.32
CA ASN A 557 -3.26 24.66 27.08
C ASN A 557 -2.33 23.44 26.87
N SER A 558 -2.44 22.41 27.70
CA SER A 558 -1.65 21.19 27.55
C SER A 558 -1.94 20.47 26.22
N LEU A 559 -3.19 20.46 25.78
CA LEU A 559 -3.61 19.89 24.50
C LEU A 559 -3.04 20.67 23.29
N ILE A 560 -3.09 22.00 23.33
CA ILE A 560 -2.52 22.87 22.27
C ILE A 560 -1.01 22.63 22.12
N MET A 561 -0.30 22.50 23.25
CA MET A 561 1.16 22.32 23.28
C MET A 561 1.63 20.87 23.05
N ALA A 562 0.71 19.90 22.98
CA ALA A 562 1.07 18.50 22.78
C ALA A 562 1.53 18.21 21.33
N GLU A 563 2.63 17.49 21.18
CA GLU A 563 3.14 17.06 19.86
C GLU A 563 2.30 15.90 19.30
N ASP A 564 2.12 14.83 20.08
CA ASP A 564 1.23 13.71 19.77
C ASP A 564 0.29 13.43 20.96
N ILE A 565 -1.00 13.31 20.68
CA ILE A 565 -2.03 12.97 21.66
C ILE A 565 -2.60 11.55 21.47
N THR A 566 -2.22 10.86 20.39
CA THR A 566 -2.82 9.58 19.99
C THR A 566 -2.44 8.39 20.88
N GLN A 567 -1.56 8.61 21.85
CA GLN A 567 -1.32 7.67 22.95
C GLN A 567 -2.60 7.39 23.74
N ASN A 568 -3.43 8.42 23.99
CA ASN A 568 -4.77 8.27 24.56
C ASN A 568 -5.83 8.26 23.45
N CYS A 569 -6.51 7.14 23.28
CA CYS A 569 -7.64 6.93 22.38
C CYS A 569 -8.92 6.52 23.13
N SER A 570 -9.05 6.92 24.40
CA SER A 570 -10.28 6.72 25.17
C SER A 570 -11.43 7.58 24.65
N LEU A 571 -12.66 7.07 24.80
CA LEU A 571 -13.86 7.76 24.32
C LEU A 571 -14.04 9.13 25.00
N GLN A 572 -13.88 9.18 26.33
CA GLN A 572 -13.96 10.40 27.12
C GLN A 572 -12.93 11.47 26.70
N PHE A 573 -11.71 11.06 26.31
CA PHE A 573 -10.71 11.99 25.80
C PHE A 573 -11.07 12.51 24.40
N LEU A 574 -11.58 11.64 23.53
CA LEU A 574 -12.09 12.02 22.21
C LEU A 574 -13.25 13.03 22.30
N GLU A 575 -14.23 12.77 23.16
CA GLU A 575 -15.36 13.66 23.44
C GLU A 575 -14.86 15.02 23.99
N SER A 576 -13.86 15.00 24.87
CA SER A 576 -13.23 16.22 25.43
C SER A 576 -12.50 17.05 24.36
N VAL A 577 -11.80 16.41 23.43
CA VAL A 577 -11.11 17.08 22.31
C VAL A 577 -12.11 17.61 21.29
N GLN A 578 -13.17 16.84 20.98
CA GLN A 578 -14.24 17.28 20.08
C GLN A 578 -15.03 18.46 20.65
N SER A 579 -15.39 18.43 21.94
CA SER A 579 -16.08 19.54 22.60
C SER A 579 -15.25 20.83 22.57
N PHE A 580 -13.93 20.75 22.81
CA PHE A 580 -13.07 21.92 22.67
C PHE A 580 -12.93 22.37 21.21
N HIS A 581 -12.88 21.45 20.25
CA HIS A 581 -12.86 21.80 18.83
C HIS A 581 -14.11 22.58 18.41
N GLU A 582 -15.31 22.13 18.83
CA GLU A 582 -16.57 22.82 18.56
C GLU A 582 -16.65 24.20 19.22
N GLU A 583 -16.23 24.32 20.49
CA GLU A 583 -16.14 25.60 21.20
C GLU A 583 -15.21 26.58 20.46
N LEU A 584 -14.01 26.15 20.11
CA LEU A 584 -13.03 26.98 19.39
C LEU A 584 -13.53 27.37 18.00
N LYS A 585 -14.20 26.45 17.28
CA LYS A 585 -14.80 26.71 15.97
C LYS A 585 -15.91 27.75 16.04
N HIS A 586 -16.71 27.76 17.12
CA HIS A 586 -17.69 28.81 17.37
C HIS A 586 -17.07 30.18 17.64
N GLU A 587 -15.95 30.26 18.37
CA GLU A 587 -15.22 31.53 18.54
C GLU A 587 -14.50 31.97 17.25
N TYR A 588 -13.96 31.04 16.47
CA TYR A 588 -13.32 31.31 15.17
C TYR A 588 -14.30 31.92 14.16
N VAL A 589 -15.56 31.46 14.12
CA VAL A 589 -16.61 32.07 13.28
C VAL A 589 -16.85 33.53 13.69
N LYS A 590 -16.98 33.83 14.99
CA LYS A 590 -17.15 35.22 15.47
C LYS A 590 -15.95 36.10 15.12
N PHE A 591 -14.73 35.57 15.27
CA PHE A 591 -13.50 36.25 14.90
C PHE A 591 -13.45 36.55 13.39
N ALA A 592 -13.83 35.60 12.55
CA ALA A 592 -13.91 35.80 11.10
C ALA A 592 -14.98 36.84 10.70
N GLU A 593 -16.14 36.85 11.37
CA GLU A 593 -17.19 37.87 11.18
C GLU A 593 -16.74 39.27 11.62
N GLN A 594 -16.09 39.39 12.78
CA GLN A 594 -15.50 40.66 13.25
C GLN A 594 -14.42 41.15 12.31
N ARG A 595 -13.50 40.28 11.88
CA ARG A 595 -12.46 40.59 10.89
C ARG A 595 -13.06 41.07 9.58
N LYS A 596 -14.12 40.40 9.09
CA LYS A 596 -14.86 40.82 7.90
C LYS A 596 -15.42 42.24 8.04
N LEU A 597 -16.07 42.55 9.16
CA LEU A 597 -16.61 43.90 9.42
C LEU A 597 -15.50 44.96 9.39
N ILE A 598 -14.38 44.74 10.08
CA ILE A 598 -13.23 45.65 10.07
C ILE A 598 -12.68 45.83 8.64
N CYS A 599 -12.58 44.76 7.86
CA CYS A 599 -12.19 44.87 6.44
C CYS A 599 -13.18 45.72 5.63
N GLU A 600 -14.48 45.58 5.86
CA GLU A 600 -15.51 46.33 5.12
C GLU A 600 -15.54 47.81 5.54
N GLU A 601 -15.27 48.13 6.81
CA GLU A 601 -15.01 49.51 7.28
C GLU A 601 -13.75 50.12 6.64
N LYS A 602 -12.63 49.38 6.62
CA LYS A 602 -11.38 49.84 5.99
C LYS A 602 -11.56 50.04 4.49
N ILE A 603 -12.27 49.16 3.80
CA ILE A 603 -12.61 49.31 2.38
C ILE A 603 -13.54 50.50 2.14
N ALA A 604 -14.48 50.79 3.05
CA ALA A 604 -15.31 51.99 2.96
C ALA A 604 -14.46 53.27 3.12
N HIS A 605 -13.54 53.31 4.10
CA HIS A 605 -12.63 54.44 4.30
C HIS A 605 -11.66 54.61 3.11
N LEU A 606 -11.12 53.52 2.57
CA LEU A 606 -10.30 53.53 1.36
C LEU A 606 -11.05 54.09 0.14
N ASN A 607 -12.32 53.72 -0.04
CA ASN A 607 -13.16 54.31 -1.08
C ASN A 607 -13.45 55.79 -0.85
N GLN A 608 -13.61 56.23 0.40
CA GLN A 608 -13.71 57.65 0.74
C GLN A 608 -12.42 58.40 0.40
N MET A 609 -11.25 57.88 0.78
CA MET A 609 -9.94 58.49 0.48
C MET A 609 -9.67 58.56 -1.03
N TRP A 610 -9.97 57.51 -1.81
CA TRP A 610 -9.92 57.57 -3.27
C TRP A 610 -10.88 58.62 -3.86
N ASN A 611 -12.05 58.86 -3.24
CA ASN A 611 -13.02 59.88 -3.66
C ASN A 611 -12.63 61.32 -3.26
N CYS A 612 -11.87 61.50 -2.18
CA CYS A 612 -11.27 62.78 -1.80
C CYS A 612 -10.07 63.11 -2.71
N CYS A 613 -9.19 62.13 -2.94
CA CYS A 613 -7.97 62.25 -3.76
C CYS A 613 -8.23 62.22 -5.28
N LYS A 614 -9.48 61.97 -5.71
CA LYS A 614 -9.92 61.89 -7.13
C LYS A 614 -9.19 60.82 -7.98
N ILE A 615 -8.70 59.76 -7.32
CA ILE A 615 -7.95 58.64 -7.93
C ILE A 615 -8.76 57.96 -9.02
N ALA A 616 -8.09 57.58 -10.12
CA ALA A 616 -8.74 57.05 -11.32
C ALA A 616 -9.34 55.66 -11.12
N SER A 617 -10.47 55.42 -11.77
CA SER A 617 -11.28 54.19 -11.59
C SER A 617 -10.49 52.90 -11.85
N GLU A 618 -9.59 52.92 -12.85
CA GLU A 618 -8.69 51.82 -13.22
C GLU A 618 -7.67 51.49 -12.11
N GLN A 619 -7.06 52.50 -11.49
CA GLN A 619 -6.07 52.33 -10.42
C GLN A 619 -6.69 51.66 -9.18
N ARG A 620 -7.93 52.04 -8.83
CA ARG A 620 -8.69 51.40 -7.75
C ARG A 620 -8.97 49.93 -8.04
N GLN A 621 -9.33 49.60 -9.28
CA GLN A 621 -9.55 48.22 -9.72
C GLN A 621 -8.27 47.40 -9.64
N LEU A 622 -7.15 47.92 -10.17
CA LEU A 622 -5.84 47.27 -10.08
C LEU A 622 -5.47 46.95 -8.62
N PHE A 623 -5.57 47.92 -7.71
CA PHE A 623 -5.34 47.69 -6.28
C PHE A 623 -6.25 46.57 -5.73
N MET A 624 -7.56 46.66 -5.92
CA MET A 624 -8.50 45.65 -5.40
C MET A 624 -8.29 44.25 -6.00
N THR A 625 -7.87 44.14 -7.27
CA THR A 625 -7.54 42.85 -7.91
C THR A 625 -6.20 42.25 -7.46
N SER A 626 -5.30 43.05 -6.87
CA SER A 626 -4.02 42.56 -6.34
C SER A 626 -4.17 41.75 -5.04
N ILE A 627 -5.30 41.92 -4.34
CA ILE A 627 -5.56 41.32 -3.03
C ILE A 627 -6.27 39.97 -3.21
N LYS A 628 -5.55 38.87 -2.95
CA LYS A 628 -6.03 37.49 -3.17
C LYS A 628 -7.21 37.09 -2.28
N ASP A 629 -7.22 37.56 -1.03
CA ASP A 629 -8.34 37.36 -0.08
C ASP A 629 -8.65 38.68 0.62
N LYS A 630 -9.83 39.22 0.30
CA LYS A 630 -10.40 40.49 0.81
C LYS A 630 -10.47 40.56 2.34
N TYR A 631 -10.56 39.42 3.04
CA TYR A 631 -10.82 39.37 4.48
C TYR A 631 -9.67 38.83 5.32
N SER A 632 -8.48 38.65 4.71
CA SER A 632 -7.28 38.17 5.41
C SER A 632 -6.62 39.25 6.28
N ASN A 633 -5.89 38.83 7.31
CA ASN A 633 -5.03 39.72 8.11
C ASN A 633 -4.00 40.48 7.23
N LYS A 634 -3.58 39.87 6.11
CA LYS A 634 -2.67 40.49 5.13
C LYS A 634 -3.36 41.62 4.34
N ALA A 635 -4.64 41.43 3.97
CA ALA A 635 -5.43 42.47 3.31
C ALA A 635 -5.67 43.69 4.21
N LEU A 636 -5.93 43.49 5.51
CA LEU A 636 -6.03 44.60 6.47
C LEU A 636 -4.79 45.48 6.47
N VAL A 637 -3.59 44.89 6.55
CA VAL A 637 -2.31 45.63 6.48
C VAL A 637 -2.13 46.33 5.13
N GLN A 638 -2.61 45.75 4.03
CA GLN A 638 -2.59 46.40 2.71
C GLN A 638 -3.57 47.59 2.63
N TYR A 639 -4.79 47.46 3.16
CA TYR A 639 -5.76 48.56 3.24
C TYR A 639 -5.23 49.71 4.09
N ASP A 640 -4.67 49.42 5.27
CA ASP A 640 -4.12 50.45 6.16
C ASP A 640 -2.91 51.16 5.54
N ASN A 641 -2.00 50.45 4.88
CA ASN A 641 -0.88 51.09 4.18
C ASN A 641 -1.34 51.99 3.04
N GLU A 642 -2.33 51.57 2.25
CA GLU A 642 -2.86 52.39 1.15
C GLU A 642 -3.66 53.60 1.66
N ILE A 643 -4.45 53.46 2.72
CA ILE A 643 -5.09 54.59 3.41
C ILE A 643 -4.03 55.61 3.87
N ASN A 644 -2.97 55.16 4.54
CA ASN A 644 -1.86 56.02 4.98
C ASN A 644 -1.13 56.71 3.81
N ASN A 645 -1.05 56.08 2.63
CA ASN A 645 -0.47 56.68 1.43
C ASN A 645 -1.40 57.77 0.85
N LEU A 646 -2.70 57.50 0.79
CA LEU A 646 -3.72 58.42 0.28
C LEU A 646 -3.92 59.62 1.20
N GLU A 647 -3.83 59.46 2.52
CA GLU A 647 -3.88 60.57 3.48
C GLU A 647 -2.70 61.54 3.27
N LYS A 648 -1.47 61.02 3.09
CA LYS A 648 -0.30 61.84 2.76
C LYS A 648 -0.45 62.54 1.40
N PHE A 649 -0.96 61.82 0.40
CA PHE A 649 -1.27 62.39 -0.91
C PHE A 649 -2.31 63.52 -0.79
N TYR A 650 -3.38 63.29 -0.03
CA TYR A 650 -4.45 64.26 0.20
C TYR A 650 -3.92 65.53 0.88
N GLU A 651 -3.26 65.41 2.03
CA GLU A 651 -2.76 66.57 2.79
C GLU A 651 -1.77 67.41 1.98
N SER A 652 -0.91 66.78 1.17
CA SER A 652 0.01 67.52 0.27
C SER A 652 -0.72 68.41 -0.75
N ARG A 653 -1.88 67.94 -1.27
CA ARG A 653 -2.62 68.56 -2.39
C ARG A 653 -3.89 69.29 -1.95
N LYS A 654 -4.19 69.26 -0.65
CA LYS A 654 -5.38 69.78 0.02
C LYS A 654 -5.80 71.19 -0.39
N PRO A 655 -4.89 72.19 -0.54
CA PRO A 655 -5.30 73.53 -0.99
C PRO A 655 -5.97 73.55 -2.37
N VAL A 656 -5.55 72.67 -3.29
CA VAL A 656 -6.14 72.60 -4.65
C VAL A 656 -7.40 71.74 -4.65
N LEU A 657 -7.37 70.61 -3.93
CA LEU A 657 -8.52 69.70 -3.82
C LEU A 657 -9.73 70.35 -3.14
N GLN A 658 -9.52 71.19 -2.11
CA GLN A 658 -10.62 71.93 -1.45
C GLN A 658 -11.26 72.99 -2.36
N ILE A 659 -10.48 73.68 -3.20
CA ILE A 659 -11.04 74.65 -4.17
C ILE A 659 -11.82 73.90 -5.27
N TYR A 660 -11.34 72.72 -5.70
CA TYR A 660 -12.11 71.84 -6.58
C TYR A 660 -13.41 71.36 -5.93
N GLU A 661 -13.40 70.99 -4.65
CA GLU A 661 -14.60 70.59 -3.91
C GLU A 661 -15.60 71.76 -3.74
N GLU A 662 -15.14 73.00 -3.50
CA GLU A 662 -16.03 74.18 -3.50
C GLU A 662 -16.68 74.38 -4.90
N TRP A 663 -15.91 74.19 -5.98
CA TRP A 663 -16.43 74.25 -7.36
C TRP A 663 -17.41 73.10 -7.66
N GLU A 664 -17.08 71.86 -7.31
CA GLU A 664 -17.91 70.66 -7.54
C GLU A 664 -19.24 70.77 -6.80
N ASN A 665 -19.23 71.28 -5.56
CA ASN A 665 -20.45 71.56 -4.80
C ASN A 665 -21.30 72.68 -5.43
N LEU A 666 -20.71 73.84 -5.80
CA LEU A 666 -21.48 74.89 -6.49
C LEU A 666 -22.04 74.41 -7.83
N TRP A 667 -21.31 73.56 -8.55
CA TRP A 667 -21.76 72.97 -9.81
C TRP A 667 -22.94 72.02 -9.60
N GLN A 668 -22.89 71.13 -8.61
CA GLN A 668 -24.02 70.25 -8.27
C GLN A 668 -25.23 71.05 -7.79
N MET A 669 -25.03 72.12 -7.00
CA MET A 669 -26.12 73.04 -6.62
C MET A 669 -26.75 73.70 -7.85
N LYS A 670 -25.95 74.24 -8.78
CA LYS A 670 -26.44 74.80 -10.06
C LYS A 670 -27.28 73.78 -10.83
N VAL A 671 -26.73 72.59 -11.06
CA VAL A 671 -27.42 71.50 -11.79
C VAL A 671 -28.73 71.12 -11.11
N ASN A 672 -28.78 71.09 -9.77
CA ASN A 672 -29.99 70.74 -9.02
C ASN A 672 -31.03 71.88 -8.98
N PHE A 673 -30.61 73.16 -8.92
CA PHE A 673 -31.52 74.30 -9.11
C PHE A 673 -32.10 74.34 -10.53
N GLU A 674 -31.27 74.11 -11.56
CA GLU A 674 -31.75 74.03 -12.94
C GLU A 674 -32.73 72.85 -13.13
N LYS A 675 -32.47 71.67 -12.55
CA LYS A 675 -33.43 70.55 -12.52
C LYS A 675 -34.74 70.90 -11.81
N ARG A 676 -34.69 71.47 -10.60
CA ARG A 676 -35.88 71.93 -9.84
C ARG A 676 -36.67 72.98 -10.61
N GLY A 677 -36.00 73.84 -11.38
CA GLY A 677 -36.63 74.82 -12.27
C GLY A 677 -37.47 74.22 -13.41
N LEU A 678 -37.40 72.92 -13.66
CA LEU A 678 -38.22 72.22 -14.66
C LEU A 678 -39.49 71.58 -14.09
N ASP A 679 -39.69 71.59 -12.76
CA ASP A 679 -40.83 70.99 -12.06
C ASP A 679 -42.00 71.98 -11.94
N ALA A 680 -43.21 71.53 -12.29
CA ALA A 680 -44.45 72.29 -12.17
C ALA A 680 -44.94 72.42 -10.72
N VAL A 681 -44.59 71.48 -9.83
CA VAL A 681 -45.00 71.50 -8.41
C VAL A 681 -44.34 72.65 -7.65
N ARG A 682 -43.20 73.14 -8.15
CA ARG A 682 -42.41 74.26 -7.58
C ARG A 682 -43.24 75.53 -7.28
N PHE A 683 -44.31 75.78 -8.03
CA PHE A 683 -45.16 76.97 -7.88
C PHE A 683 -46.21 76.88 -6.76
N PHE A 684 -46.43 75.70 -6.14
CA PHE A 684 -47.44 75.54 -5.09
C PHE A 684 -46.96 76.00 -3.70
N ASN A 685 -45.65 76.12 -3.47
CA ASN A 685 -45.07 76.55 -2.20
C ASN A 685 -45.20 78.08 -1.98
N ARG A 686 -46.34 78.50 -1.44
CA ARG A 686 -46.61 79.89 -1.00
C ARG A 686 -45.86 80.22 0.30
N GLY A 687 -44.54 80.46 0.22
CA GLY A 687 -43.71 80.68 1.41
C GLY A 687 -42.33 81.30 1.15
N GLY A 688 -42.21 82.23 0.21
CA GLY A 688 -40.97 82.99 -0.05
C GLY A 688 -39.79 82.22 -0.68
N ALA A 689 -39.78 80.88 -0.58
CA ALA A 689 -38.70 80.01 -1.04
C ALA A 689 -38.23 80.28 -2.48
N LEU A 690 -39.13 80.56 -3.43
CA LEU A 690 -38.78 80.92 -4.81
C LEU A 690 -37.83 82.12 -4.92
N LEU A 691 -37.97 83.13 -4.06
CA LEU A 691 -37.10 84.30 -4.03
C LEU A 691 -35.74 83.98 -3.40
N GLN A 692 -35.70 83.03 -2.46
CA GLN A 692 -34.45 82.53 -1.87
C GLN A 692 -33.69 81.65 -2.88
N GLU A 693 -34.34 80.69 -3.53
CA GLU A 693 -33.77 79.88 -4.61
C GLU A 693 -33.18 80.76 -5.74
N GLU A 694 -33.85 81.85 -6.11
CA GLU A 694 -33.36 82.76 -7.16
C GLU A 694 -32.18 83.62 -6.69
N LYS A 695 -32.14 84.04 -5.41
CA LYS A 695 -30.97 84.70 -4.81
C LYS A 695 -29.77 83.75 -4.76
N GLU A 696 -30.00 82.51 -4.34
CA GLU A 696 -28.98 81.45 -4.27
C GLU A 696 -28.46 81.07 -5.67
N ARG A 697 -29.34 80.96 -6.66
CA ARG A 697 -28.97 80.76 -8.08
C ARG A 697 -28.06 81.86 -8.59
N LYS A 698 -28.42 83.14 -8.40
CA LYS A 698 -27.59 84.28 -8.82
C LYS A 698 -26.26 84.34 -8.07
N LEU A 699 -26.25 83.97 -6.79
CA LEU A 699 -25.02 83.87 -6.00
C LEU A 699 -24.09 82.78 -6.56
N ILE A 700 -24.63 81.64 -6.99
CA ILE A 700 -23.87 80.55 -7.64
C ILE A 700 -23.37 80.99 -9.02
N GLU A 701 -24.22 81.59 -9.87
CA GLU A 701 -23.85 82.10 -11.20
C GLU A 701 -22.69 83.12 -11.10
N HIS A 702 -22.63 83.93 -10.04
CA HIS A 702 -21.55 84.89 -9.79
C HIS A 702 -20.32 84.30 -9.05
N LYS A 703 -20.49 83.31 -8.18
CA LYS A 703 -19.36 82.65 -7.47
C LYS A 703 -18.61 81.65 -8.35
N LEU A 704 -19.32 80.81 -9.10
CA LEU A 704 -18.76 79.66 -9.83
C LEU A 704 -17.58 80.05 -10.77
N PRO A 705 -17.65 81.12 -11.58
CA PRO A 705 -16.51 81.54 -12.42
C PRO A 705 -15.31 82.01 -11.60
N LYS A 706 -15.53 82.60 -10.41
CA LYS A 706 -14.46 83.07 -9.52
C LYS A 706 -13.74 81.92 -8.84
N ILE A 707 -14.47 80.85 -8.47
CA ILE A 707 -13.84 79.62 -7.95
C ILE A 707 -13.09 78.90 -9.08
N LYS A 708 -13.66 78.82 -10.29
CA LYS A 708 -12.97 78.25 -11.45
C LYS A 708 -11.64 78.96 -11.73
N SER A 709 -11.62 80.30 -11.73
CA SER A 709 -10.39 81.09 -11.93
C SER A 709 -9.39 80.95 -10.77
N LYS A 710 -9.86 80.87 -9.51
CA LYS A 710 -9.00 80.53 -8.36
C LYS A 710 -8.37 79.14 -8.51
N LEU A 711 -9.14 78.17 -9.00
CA LEU A 711 -8.67 76.79 -9.20
C LEU A 711 -7.66 76.70 -10.33
N GLU A 712 -7.89 77.42 -11.44
CA GLU A 712 -6.92 77.55 -12.53
C GLU A 712 -5.58 78.10 -12.01
N GLN A 713 -5.60 79.15 -11.18
CA GLN A 713 -4.41 79.69 -10.52
C GLN A 713 -3.75 78.68 -9.57
N ALA A 714 -4.53 78.00 -8.72
CA ALA A 714 -4.02 77.03 -7.76
C ALA A 714 -3.42 75.78 -8.43
N VAL A 715 -3.99 75.31 -9.54
CA VAL A 715 -3.45 74.20 -10.34
C VAL A 715 -2.15 74.59 -11.04
N CYS A 716 -2.05 75.80 -11.60
CA CYS A 716 -0.79 76.29 -12.17
C CYS A 716 0.31 76.39 -11.10
N LEU A 717 0.04 77.08 -9.99
CA LEU A 717 0.99 77.23 -8.88
C LEU A 717 1.47 75.88 -8.31
N TRP A 718 0.59 74.88 -8.25
CA TRP A 718 0.98 73.52 -7.84
C TRP A 718 1.94 72.87 -8.84
N ASN A 719 1.61 72.91 -10.14
CA ASN A 719 2.42 72.30 -11.20
C ASN A 719 3.80 72.98 -11.34
N ASP A 720 3.87 74.31 -11.12
CA ASP A 720 5.12 75.07 -11.12
C ASP A 720 6.02 74.68 -9.94
N GLN A 721 5.43 74.33 -8.79
CA GLN A 721 6.15 73.90 -7.58
C GLN A 721 6.55 72.42 -7.61
N HIS A 722 5.78 71.57 -8.29
CA HIS A 722 5.97 70.11 -8.34
C HIS A 722 6.05 69.60 -9.79
N PRO A 723 7.11 69.97 -10.54
CA PRO A 723 7.24 69.63 -11.96
C PRO A 723 7.31 68.10 -12.17
N GLY A 724 6.25 67.55 -12.75
CA GLY A 724 6.05 66.12 -12.99
C GLY A 724 4.89 65.51 -12.20
N GLU A 725 4.51 66.08 -11.06
CA GLU A 725 3.41 65.58 -10.22
C GLU A 725 2.04 66.10 -10.68
N LEU A 726 1.72 65.86 -11.96
CA LEU A 726 0.51 66.34 -12.64
C LEU A 726 -0.78 65.98 -11.88
N LEU A 727 -1.48 67.00 -11.40
CA LEU A 727 -2.82 66.86 -10.84
C LEU A 727 -3.79 66.32 -11.90
N SER A 728 -4.32 65.13 -11.64
CA SER A 728 -5.32 64.47 -12.48
C SER A 728 -6.53 63.98 -11.69
N TYR A 729 -7.71 64.11 -12.31
CA TYR A 729 -8.97 63.54 -11.88
C TYR A 729 -9.32 62.46 -12.92
N ASP A 730 -9.46 61.20 -12.50
CA ASP A 730 -9.93 60.11 -13.38
C ASP A 730 -9.13 60.02 -14.70
N GLY A 731 -7.79 60.05 -14.58
CA GLY A 731 -6.83 59.96 -15.69
C GLY A 731 -6.67 61.24 -16.52
N MET A 732 -7.41 62.31 -16.25
CA MET A 732 -7.36 63.58 -17.00
C MET A 732 -6.91 64.75 -16.13
N CYS A 733 -6.18 65.71 -16.72
CA CYS A 733 -5.89 66.99 -16.07
C CYS A 733 -7.18 67.65 -15.55
N PHE A 734 -7.17 68.15 -14.31
CA PHE A 734 -8.35 68.73 -13.62
C PHE A 734 -9.10 69.76 -14.49
N LEU A 735 -8.39 70.70 -15.11
CA LEU A 735 -9.00 71.76 -15.93
C LEU A 735 -9.69 71.19 -17.20
N ARG A 736 -9.15 70.11 -17.77
CA ARG A 736 -9.77 69.39 -18.88
C ARG A 736 -11.03 68.63 -18.43
N LYS A 737 -11.01 67.98 -17.26
CA LYS A 737 -12.19 67.30 -16.70
C LYS A 737 -13.32 68.30 -16.42
N ILE A 738 -13.00 69.47 -15.85
CA ILE A 738 -13.96 70.58 -15.63
C ILE A 738 -14.60 71.03 -16.94
N ASN A 739 -13.80 71.36 -17.96
CA ASN A 739 -14.33 71.81 -19.24
C ASN A 739 -15.20 70.73 -19.92
N ASN A 740 -14.82 69.44 -19.82
CA ASN A 740 -15.65 68.34 -20.28
C ASN A 740 -17.01 68.28 -19.53
N ILE A 741 -17.02 68.40 -18.20
CA ILE A 741 -18.25 68.40 -17.39
C ILE A 741 -19.18 69.56 -17.77
N GLU A 742 -18.62 70.76 -17.97
CA GLU A 742 -19.38 71.94 -18.41
C GLU A 742 -19.96 71.75 -19.83
N MET A 743 -19.19 71.20 -20.76
CA MET A 743 -19.61 70.90 -22.13
C MET A 743 -20.68 69.79 -22.20
N GLU A 744 -20.50 68.69 -21.47
CA GLU A 744 -21.46 67.58 -21.40
C GLU A 744 -22.81 68.06 -20.85
N TYR A 745 -22.80 68.88 -19.80
CA TYR A 745 -24.02 69.46 -19.25
C TYR A 745 -24.71 70.40 -20.24
N ALA A 746 -23.95 71.27 -20.94
CA ALA A 746 -24.50 72.14 -21.97
C ALA A 746 -25.17 71.34 -23.10
N GLN A 747 -24.54 70.28 -23.59
CA GLN A 747 -25.13 69.38 -24.60
C GLN A 747 -26.37 68.63 -24.08
N GLN A 748 -26.38 68.18 -22.82
CA GLN A 748 -27.55 67.54 -22.22
C GLN A 748 -28.72 68.52 -22.10
N LYS A 749 -28.46 69.75 -21.65
CA LYS A 749 -29.47 70.82 -21.55
C LYS A 749 -30.05 71.17 -22.93
N GLU A 750 -29.20 71.37 -23.93
CA GLU A 750 -29.62 71.63 -25.32
C GLU A 750 -30.50 70.49 -25.89
N LYS A 751 -30.13 69.22 -25.63
CA LYS A 751 -30.94 68.04 -26.02
C LYS A 751 -32.31 68.04 -25.32
N VAL A 752 -32.39 68.40 -24.04
CA VAL A 752 -33.65 68.52 -23.29
C VAL A 752 -34.51 69.68 -23.80
N GLU A 753 -33.90 70.83 -24.10
CA GLU A 753 -34.61 72.00 -24.62
C GLU A 753 -35.14 71.77 -26.04
N LYS A 754 -34.33 71.17 -26.93
CA LYS A 754 -34.78 70.70 -28.26
C LYS A 754 -35.92 69.68 -28.16
N LYS A 755 -35.89 68.76 -27.19
CA LYS A 755 -36.99 67.81 -26.93
C LYS A 755 -38.25 68.52 -26.43
N LYS A 756 -38.14 69.49 -25.51
CA LYS A 756 -39.28 70.32 -25.06
C LYS A 756 -39.85 71.18 -26.19
N ALA A 757 -39.02 71.74 -27.07
CA ALA A 757 -39.46 72.49 -28.23
C ALA A 757 -40.23 71.61 -29.23
N ARG A 758 -39.72 70.41 -29.55
CA ARG A 758 -40.42 69.43 -30.40
C ARG A 758 -41.78 69.03 -29.82
N ASN A 759 -41.87 68.79 -28.52
CA ASN A 759 -43.14 68.47 -27.85
C ASN A 759 -44.15 69.64 -27.93
N ARG A 760 -43.72 70.89 -27.71
CA ARG A 760 -44.60 72.06 -27.87
C ARG A 760 -45.11 72.23 -29.30
N CYS A 761 -44.25 72.00 -30.29
CA CYS A 761 -44.65 72.05 -31.70
C CYS A 761 -45.74 71.02 -32.01
N LEU A 762 -45.60 69.78 -31.52
CA LEU A 762 -46.63 68.73 -31.65
C LEU A 762 -47.95 69.10 -30.92
N GLU A 763 -47.88 69.77 -29.76
CA GLU A 763 -49.06 70.29 -29.06
C GLU A 763 -49.74 71.46 -29.81
N GLU A 764 -48.98 72.27 -30.55
CA GLU A 764 -49.48 73.37 -31.36
C GLU A 764 -50.09 72.87 -32.68
N GLU A 765 -49.50 71.87 -33.33
CA GLU A 765 -50.09 71.13 -34.46
C GLU A 765 -51.44 70.50 -34.05
N ALA A 766 -51.49 69.82 -32.89
CA ALA A 766 -52.73 69.25 -32.35
C ALA A 766 -53.80 70.32 -32.06
N LYS A 767 -53.42 71.49 -31.52
CA LYS A 767 -54.33 72.64 -31.34
C LYS A 767 -54.81 73.19 -32.68
N CYS A 768 -53.95 73.25 -33.70
CA CYS A 768 -54.32 73.75 -35.02
C CYS A 768 -55.38 72.84 -35.69
N LEU A 769 -55.18 71.52 -35.65
CA LEU A 769 -56.15 70.53 -36.14
C LEU A 769 -57.51 70.65 -35.44
N SER A 770 -57.54 70.98 -34.14
CA SER A 770 -58.79 71.13 -33.39
C SER A 770 -59.67 72.32 -33.82
N LYS A 771 -59.14 73.30 -34.56
CA LYS A 771 -59.91 74.45 -35.08
C LYS A 771 -60.70 74.16 -36.36
N ILE A 772 -60.35 73.10 -37.10
CA ILE A 772 -60.95 72.81 -38.41
C ILE A 772 -62.29 72.04 -38.28
N VAL A 773 -62.52 71.35 -37.14
CA VAL A 773 -63.64 70.40 -36.97
C VAL A 773 -64.80 71.00 -36.15
N ARG A 774 -65.20 72.25 -36.43
CA ARG A 774 -66.29 72.94 -35.69
C ARG A 774 -67.25 73.81 -36.52
N THR A 775 -67.70 73.35 -37.70
CA THR A 775 -68.98 73.81 -38.29
C THR A 775 -69.56 72.81 -39.30
N SER A 776 -70.40 71.88 -38.83
CA SER A 776 -71.61 71.34 -39.49
C SER A 776 -71.91 69.89 -39.05
N SER A 777 -73.20 69.60 -38.86
CA SER A 777 -73.77 68.26 -38.73
C SER A 777 -75.25 68.34 -39.16
N LEU A 778 -75.90 67.19 -39.43
CA LEU A 778 -77.14 67.05 -40.22
C LEU A 778 -76.86 67.31 -41.72
N ARG A 779 -77.27 66.48 -42.70
CA ARG A 779 -78.15 65.28 -42.82
C ARG A 779 -77.70 64.55 -44.13
N GLN A 780 -77.98 63.27 -44.44
CA GLN A 780 -78.80 62.20 -43.86
C GLN A 780 -78.34 60.81 -44.40
N LYS A 781 -78.97 59.72 -43.92
CA LYS A 781 -79.13 58.39 -44.53
C LYS A 781 -77.96 57.37 -44.52
N SER A 782 -78.39 56.11 -44.49
CA SER A 782 -77.69 54.82 -44.48
C SER A 782 -77.96 54.09 -45.84
N PRO A 783 -77.60 52.80 -46.09
CA PRO A 783 -77.00 51.79 -45.21
C PRO A 783 -75.87 50.92 -45.83
N ASN A 784 -75.48 49.87 -45.09
CA ASN A 784 -74.84 48.61 -45.52
C ASN A 784 -73.47 48.66 -46.24
N CYS A 785 -72.42 48.19 -45.54
CA CYS A 785 -71.78 46.93 -45.95
C CYS A 785 -71.00 46.23 -44.80
N ARG A 786 -70.93 44.90 -44.86
CA ARG A 786 -70.18 43.94 -44.03
C ARG A 786 -70.00 42.67 -44.89
N PRO A 787 -69.03 41.76 -44.63
CA PRO A 787 -67.81 41.88 -43.82
C PRO A 787 -66.58 41.16 -44.48
N LEU A 788 -65.56 40.82 -43.66
CA LEU A 788 -64.65 39.65 -43.76
C LEU A 788 -63.33 39.69 -44.60
N ILE A 789 -62.30 39.10 -43.96
CA ILE A 789 -61.18 38.28 -44.51
C ILE A 789 -60.03 39.01 -45.26
N SER A 790 -58.73 38.72 -45.03
CA SER A 790 -58.03 38.01 -43.92
C SER A 790 -56.48 38.14 -44.05
N LYS A 791 -55.73 37.59 -43.07
CA LYS A 791 -54.27 37.26 -43.07
C LYS A 791 -53.30 38.47 -43.04
N MET A 792 -52.05 38.39 -42.58
CA MET A 792 -51.20 37.54 -41.69
C MET A 792 -49.86 38.34 -41.53
N CYS A 793 -48.93 38.15 -40.58
CA CYS A 793 -48.79 37.26 -39.42
C CYS A 793 -47.92 37.93 -38.31
N ALA A 794 -47.49 37.12 -37.33
CA ALA A 794 -46.60 37.35 -36.17
C ALA A 794 -45.34 38.28 -36.36
N SER A 795 -44.57 38.69 -35.33
CA SER A 795 -44.33 38.00 -34.06
C SER A 795 -43.66 38.86 -32.94
N LEU A 796 -43.97 38.56 -31.65
CA LEU A 796 -43.08 38.52 -30.45
C LEU A 796 -42.27 39.80 -30.04
N THR A 797 -41.77 40.06 -28.81
CA THR A 797 -41.98 39.76 -27.35
C THR A 797 -41.07 40.77 -26.59
N LYS A 798 -40.96 40.99 -25.26
CA LYS A 798 -41.51 40.60 -23.93
C LYS A 798 -40.97 41.70 -22.96
N SER A 799 -41.43 42.02 -21.74
CA SER A 799 -42.62 41.73 -20.90
C SER A 799 -42.62 42.79 -19.74
N LYS A 800 -43.64 42.83 -18.87
CA LYS A 800 -43.68 43.70 -17.66
C LYS A 800 -43.32 42.94 -16.37
N SER A 801 -42.93 43.70 -15.34
CA SER A 801 -42.73 43.25 -13.95
C SER A 801 -43.94 43.55 -13.05
N ALA A 802 -44.24 42.66 -12.10
CA ALA A 802 -45.10 42.91 -10.94
C ALA A 802 -44.95 41.82 -9.84
N VAL A 803 -44.08 42.09 -8.85
CA VAL A 803 -44.35 42.02 -7.39
C VAL A 803 -45.38 41.00 -6.85
N MET A 804 -44.90 40.01 -6.07
CA MET A 804 -45.33 39.54 -4.71
C MET A 804 -46.85 39.33 -4.37
N GLN A 805 -47.30 38.42 -3.48
CA GLN A 805 -46.63 37.55 -2.47
C GLN A 805 -47.56 36.41 -1.93
N ILE A 806 -46.97 35.41 -1.24
CA ILE A 806 -47.52 34.53 -0.16
C ILE A 806 -48.83 33.73 -0.41
N THR A 807 -48.73 32.39 -0.46
CA THR A 807 -49.28 31.48 0.61
C THR A 807 -48.86 30.01 0.43
N LYS A 808 -48.77 29.30 1.59
CA LYS A 808 -48.82 27.85 1.94
C LYS A 808 -49.06 26.82 0.79
N GLN A 809 -48.56 25.57 0.82
CA GLN A 809 -48.32 24.66 1.97
C GLN A 809 -47.32 23.50 1.64
N SER A 810 -46.98 22.65 2.61
CA SER A 810 -46.06 21.48 2.54
C SER A 810 -46.79 20.17 2.12
N PRO A 811 -46.15 19.00 1.78
CA PRO A 811 -45.24 18.23 2.66
C PRO A 811 -44.10 17.36 2.01
N ASN A 812 -43.32 16.70 2.89
CA ASN A 812 -42.39 15.55 2.70
C ASN A 812 -41.06 15.81 1.93
N ARG A 813 -39.84 15.47 2.40
CA ARG A 813 -39.22 14.34 3.17
C ARG A 813 -38.58 13.25 2.27
N ILE A 814 -37.24 13.22 2.16
CA ILE A 814 -36.35 12.16 2.75
C ILE A 814 -34.86 12.36 2.35
N PHE A 815 -33.99 12.30 3.37
CA PHE A 815 -32.54 12.02 3.46
C PHE A 815 -31.51 12.47 2.40
N LEU A 816 -30.49 13.16 2.93
CA LEU A 816 -29.10 13.15 2.47
C LEU A 816 -28.31 12.02 3.15
N THR A 817 -27.21 11.60 2.54
CA THR A 817 -26.12 10.83 3.17
C THR A 817 -24.77 11.42 2.71
N PHE A 818 -23.74 11.23 3.54
CA PHE A 818 -22.39 11.81 3.44
C PHE A 818 -22.34 13.35 3.62
N PHE A 819 -21.34 13.92 4.30
CA PHE A 819 -20.22 13.31 5.05
C PHE A 819 -20.49 13.31 6.57
#